data_AF-A0A936GB39-F1
#
_entry.id   AF-A0A936GB39-F1
#
_cell.length_a   1.000
_cell.length_b   1.000
_cell.length_c   1.000
_cell.angle_alpha   90.00
_cell.angle_beta   90.00
_cell.angle_gamma   90.00
#
_symmetry.space_group_name_H-M   'P 1'
#
loop_
_entity.id
_entity.type
_entity.pdbx_description
1 polymer ?
#
loop_
_entity_poly.entity_id
_entity_poly.type
_entity_poly.pdbx_seq_one_letter_code
_entity_poly.pdbx_strand_id
1 'polypeptide(L)'
;MTAFFIWYIILTLLGWLTFPLTYALFPALADRGYTLARAAGLLIWGYAFWLLASLGAAQNDTGGLLFALAILIGLSVWSLVTHHSSLITFLKSNKSLIITTEILFLVAFAFLAFVRSANPELTGTERPMELAFINGILRSPTFPPQDPWLSGYAISYYYFGYVMTAMLARLSGINGSTAHNLMTSLVFALGAVGSYGILFNLLSRADDGQQTTDREDSAPSASRLLPSVSALLAPLFLLLVSNFETVFEVLHRLGLFWKKDPATGEFTSAFWKWFDMKELSLPPVEPFGWVPDRYLWWWRASRVIQDYDMLGGHREVIDEFPFFSFLLGDLHPHVLAIPFSLLAIAVALNLFLGGSRGEINFFGLRLRINFAGFALAALTLGGLAFLNTWDILVAAALIVSAYVFWRVSEEGWSWSRLEDLFTLAIPLGLFSLLLYLPFYLGFSSQAGGLLPNFMYPTRGTHLWVMWGTLLIPIFGWLLYLWRGEKINSNWKLGFSLSLGLTLILFLLTFLLGWLGSIVEKDFVIYFLDSQQMTAAQYISATTLRRLSYIGSLLTLLAALIPSLSFLFANPQPPTDSSSPAFRLPPSAFVLLLLTLGTLLVLAPEFVYLRDQFGYRINTVFKFYYQAWMLWSLAAAFGTAVLLKKITRGHEHRFQHPDLPRYFFRPAVPRLRSDDQDQQLQTALRLHPQRLRPSPTRRPR
;
A
#
# COMPACT_ATOMS: atom_id res chain seq x y z
N MET A 1 -14.06 -27.55 9.59
CA MET A 1 -15.18 -26.65 9.91
C MET A 1 -15.16 -26.16 11.36
N THR A 2 -15.11 -27.01 12.39
CA THR A 2 -15.08 -26.56 13.80
C THR A 2 -13.94 -25.57 14.10
N ALA A 3 -12.72 -25.85 13.65
CA ALA A 3 -11.56 -24.97 13.83
C ALA A 3 -11.77 -23.56 13.24
N PHE A 4 -12.46 -23.47 12.09
CA PHE A 4 -12.80 -22.20 11.45
C PHE A 4 -13.70 -21.35 12.35
N PHE A 5 -14.78 -21.92 12.89
CA PHE A 5 -15.70 -21.18 13.76
C PHE A 5 -15.04 -20.76 15.07
N ILE A 6 -14.21 -21.62 15.67
CA ILE A 6 -13.45 -21.27 16.89
C ILE A 6 -12.56 -20.05 16.62
N TRP A 7 -11.77 -20.06 15.54
CA TRP A 7 -10.93 -18.93 15.17
C TRP A 7 -11.74 -17.67 14.90
N TYR A 8 -12.81 -17.79 14.09
CA TYR A 8 -13.67 -16.65 13.78
C TYR A 8 -14.23 -15.98 15.04
N ILE A 9 -14.69 -16.78 16.02
CA ILE A 9 -15.20 -16.27 17.30
C ILE A 9 -14.08 -15.61 18.10
N ILE A 10 -12.93 -16.29 18.29
CA ILE A 10 -11.78 -15.74 19.03
C ILE A 10 -11.36 -14.38 18.45
N LEU A 11 -11.23 -14.29 17.13
CA LEU A 11 -10.78 -13.09 16.44
C LEU A 11 -11.82 -11.97 16.47
N THR A 12 -13.10 -12.31 16.42
CA THR A 12 -14.19 -11.33 16.57
C THR A 12 -14.21 -10.78 17.98
N LEU A 13 -14.10 -11.63 19.00
CA LEU A 13 -14.00 -11.21 20.40
C LEU A 13 -12.75 -10.34 20.62
N LEU A 14 -11.60 -10.71 20.04
CA LEU A 14 -10.37 -9.93 20.12
C LEU A 14 -10.54 -8.54 19.49
N GLY A 15 -11.21 -8.45 18.34
CA GLY A 15 -11.51 -7.18 17.68
C GLY A 15 -12.37 -6.26 18.55
N TRP A 16 -13.47 -6.78 19.11
CA TRP A 16 -14.34 -6.02 20.00
C TRP A 16 -13.67 -5.66 21.32
N LEU A 17 -12.86 -6.57 21.87
CA LEU A 17 -12.05 -6.32 23.06
C LEU A 17 -11.10 -5.14 22.83
N THR A 18 -10.42 -5.12 21.70
CA THR A 18 -9.38 -4.11 21.40
C THR A 18 -9.97 -2.79 20.91
N PHE A 19 -11.20 -2.79 20.42
CA PHE A 19 -11.80 -1.60 19.80
C PHE A 19 -11.79 -0.34 20.68
N PRO A 20 -12.15 -0.39 21.98
CA PRO A 20 -12.06 0.78 22.86
C PRO A 20 -10.67 1.40 22.86
N LEU A 21 -9.63 0.58 22.91
CA LEU A 21 -8.24 1.04 22.87
C LEU A 21 -7.90 1.69 21.53
N THR A 22 -8.23 1.06 20.39
CA THR A 22 -8.01 1.69 19.07
C THR A 22 -8.80 2.97 18.89
N TYR A 23 -10.00 3.07 19.48
CA TYR A 23 -10.84 4.26 19.42
C TYR A 23 -10.14 5.49 20.03
N ALA A 24 -9.42 5.27 21.13
CA ALA A 24 -8.60 6.30 21.76
C ALA A 24 -7.31 6.60 20.99
N LEU A 25 -6.68 5.58 20.39
CA LEU A 25 -5.39 5.70 19.69
C LEU A 25 -5.49 6.33 18.29
N PHE A 26 -6.64 6.21 17.62
CA PHE A 26 -6.86 6.72 16.26
C PHE A 26 -7.91 7.83 16.19
N PRO A 27 -7.74 8.95 16.92
CA PRO A 27 -8.80 9.95 17.05
C PRO A 27 -9.05 10.76 15.78
N ALA A 28 -8.10 10.81 14.83
CA ALA A 28 -8.24 11.52 13.57
C ALA A 28 -8.83 10.66 12.44
N LEU A 29 -8.90 9.35 12.63
CA LEU A 29 -9.51 8.44 11.65
C LEU A 29 -11.05 8.45 11.82
N ALA A 30 -11.77 8.50 10.71
CA ALA A 30 -13.23 8.44 10.65
C ALA A 30 -13.77 7.11 11.20
N ASP A 31 -13.06 6.00 10.99
CA ASP A 31 -13.43 4.69 11.54
C ASP A 31 -12.96 4.46 12.99
N ARG A 32 -12.20 5.40 13.57
CA ARG A 32 -11.61 5.31 14.90
C ARG A 32 -10.80 4.02 15.12
N GLY A 33 -10.22 3.48 14.06
CA GLY A 33 -9.42 2.25 14.11
C GLY A 33 -10.22 0.96 14.24
N TYR A 34 -11.56 0.97 14.09
CA TYR A 34 -12.40 -0.23 14.17
C TYR A 34 -11.93 -1.33 13.20
N THR A 35 -11.58 -0.93 11.97
CA THR A 35 -11.14 -1.85 10.90
C THR A 35 -9.81 -2.52 11.19
N LEU A 36 -9.00 -1.93 12.08
CA LEU A 36 -7.65 -2.39 12.46
C LEU A 36 -7.61 -3.02 13.84
N ALA A 37 -8.71 -3.02 14.60
CA ALA A 37 -8.77 -3.48 15.98
C ALA A 37 -8.28 -4.92 16.17
N ARG A 38 -8.58 -5.81 15.21
CA ARG A 38 -8.10 -7.21 15.23
C ARG A 38 -6.58 -7.30 15.05
N ALA A 39 -6.02 -6.56 14.10
CA ALA A 39 -4.57 -6.55 13.85
C ALA A 39 -3.81 -5.90 15.02
N ALA A 40 -4.30 -4.77 15.52
CA ALA A 40 -3.74 -4.11 16.70
C ALA A 40 -3.82 -5.02 17.95
N GLY A 41 -4.94 -5.73 18.12
CA GLY A 41 -5.13 -6.67 19.23
C GLY A 41 -4.14 -7.83 19.18
N LEU A 42 -3.94 -8.42 17.99
CA LEU A 42 -2.93 -9.47 17.78
C LEU A 42 -1.51 -8.96 18.03
N LEU A 43 -1.19 -7.74 17.59
CA LEU A 43 0.12 -7.14 17.83
C LEU A 43 0.39 -6.95 19.33
N ILE A 44 -0.54 -6.30 20.04
CA ILE A 44 -0.38 -5.96 21.46
C ILE A 44 -0.38 -7.23 22.32
N TRP A 45 -1.33 -8.13 22.09
CA TRP A 45 -1.40 -9.39 22.83
C TRP A 45 -0.20 -10.30 22.54
N GLY A 46 0.17 -10.44 21.25
CA GLY A 46 1.33 -11.20 20.82
C GLY A 46 2.63 -10.65 21.37
N TYR A 47 2.80 -9.33 21.37
CA TYR A 47 3.97 -8.66 21.95
C TYR A 47 4.06 -8.88 23.45
N ALA A 48 2.97 -8.63 24.18
CA ALA A 48 2.95 -8.81 25.64
C ALA A 48 3.27 -10.26 26.02
N PHE A 49 2.68 -11.23 25.32
CA PHE A 49 2.96 -12.65 25.55
C PHE A 49 4.43 -13.00 25.27
N TRP A 50 4.94 -12.64 24.09
CA TRP A 50 6.31 -12.91 23.69
C TRP A 50 7.32 -12.27 24.66
N LEU A 51 7.11 -11.01 25.05
CA LEU A 51 8.00 -10.29 25.94
C LEU A 51 8.01 -10.92 27.34
N LEU A 52 6.85 -11.18 27.92
CA LEU A 52 6.75 -11.80 29.25
C LEU A 52 7.39 -13.19 29.28
N ALA A 53 7.19 -13.98 28.23
CA ALA A 53 7.77 -15.30 28.12
C ALA A 53 9.28 -15.28 27.82
N SER A 54 9.78 -14.26 27.12
CA SER A 54 11.21 -14.03 26.90
C SER A 54 11.94 -13.56 28.17
N LEU A 55 11.25 -12.81 29.03
CA LEU A 55 11.79 -12.34 30.31
C LEU A 55 11.63 -13.36 31.46
N GLY A 56 10.99 -14.51 31.21
CA GLY A 56 10.70 -15.52 32.24
C GLY A 56 9.59 -15.13 33.24
N ALA A 57 8.85 -14.04 32.97
CA ALA A 57 7.70 -13.62 33.77
C ALA A 57 6.42 -14.44 33.46
N ALA A 58 6.39 -15.11 32.32
CA ALA A 58 5.36 -16.06 31.92
C ALA A 58 6.00 -17.29 31.25
N GLN A 59 5.26 -18.40 31.14
CA GLN A 59 5.67 -19.56 30.35
C GLN A 59 4.99 -19.55 28.97
N ASN A 60 5.54 -20.28 28.00
CA ASN A 60 4.91 -20.48 26.70
C ASN A 60 3.80 -21.55 26.77
N ASP A 61 2.79 -21.26 27.58
CA ASP A 61 1.63 -22.12 27.82
C ASP A 61 0.32 -21.32 27.81
N THR A 62 -0.81 -21.99 28.03
CA THR A 62 -2.12 -21.32 28.06
C THR A 62 -2.21 -20.30 29.21
N GLY A 63 -1.55 -20.55 30.35
CA GLY A 63 -1.54 -19.63 31.48
C GLY A 63 -0.87 -18.30 31.14
N GLY A 64 0.32 -18.35 30.52
CA GLY A 64 1.05 -17.19 30.03
C GLY A 64 0.27 -16.43 28.95
N LEU A 65 -0.39 -17.13 28.03
CA LEU A 65 -1.26 -16.52 27.02
C LEU A 65 -2.41 -15.71 27.65
N LEU A 66 -3.10 -16.29 28.63
CA LEU A 66 -4.22 -15.64 29.32
C LEU A 66 -3.75 -14.48 30.22
N PHE A 67 -2.58 -14.60 30.84
CA PHE A 67 -1.97 -13.51 31.60
C PHE A 67 -1.64 -12.30 30.71
N ALA A 68 -1.03 -12.54 29.55
CA ALA A 68 -0.79 -11.48 28.56
C ALA A 68 -2.11 -10.87 28.03
N LEU A 69 -3.15 -11.70 27.84
CA LEU A 69 -4.48 -11.22 27.44
C LEU A 69 -5.10 -10.31 28.51
N ALA A 70 -4.89 -10.61 29.80
CA ALA A 70 -5.38 -9.78 30.90
C ALA A 70 -4.81 -8.35 30.87
N ILE A 71 -3.57 -8.16 30.41
CA ILE A 71 -2.99 -6.83 30.19
C ILE A 71 -3.77 -6.07 29.11
N LEU A 72 -4.05 -6.70 27.98
CA LEU A 72 -4.86 -6.10 26.91
C LEU A 72 -6.29 -5.79 27.39
N ILE A 73 -6.89 -6.68 28.18
CA ILE A 73 -8.21 -6.44 28.80
C ILE A 73 -8.14 -5.22 29.71
N GLY A 74 -7.13 -5.11 30.57
CA GLY A 74 -6.95 -3.96 31.47
C GLY A 74 -6.84 -2.63 30.70
N LEU A 75 -6.01 -2.58 29.65
CA LEU A 75 -5.87 -1.40 28.80
C LEU A 75 -7.18 -1.03 28.09
N SER A 76 -7.90 -2.04 27.61
CA SER A 76 -9.16 -1.84 26.87
C SER A 76 -10.30 -1.41 27.78
N VAL A 77 -10.40 -1.98 28.99
CA VAL A 77 -11.37 -1.57 30.02
C VAL A 77 -11.09 -0.15 30.48
N TRP A 78 -9.81 0.21 30.72
CA TRP A 78 -9.44 1.58 31.05
C TRP A 78 -9.91 2.56 29.98
N SER A 79 -9.64 2.26 28.70
CA SER A 79 -10.08 3.09 27.58
C SER A 79 -11.61 3.14 27.41
N LEU A 80 -12.31 2.03 27.68
CA LEU A 80 -13.76 1.97 27.64
C LEU A 80 -14.38 2.88 28.71
N VAL A 81 -13.85 2.86 29.93
CA VAL A 81 -14.34 3.70 31.03
C VAL A 81 -14.08 5.18 30.75
N THR A 82 -12.93 5.54 30.17
CA THR A 82 -12.62 6.95 29.84
C THR A 82 -13.44 7.51 28.68
N HIS A 83 -13.87 6.67 27.73
CA HIS A 83 -14.53 7.12 26.49
C HIS A 83 -15.95 6.54 26.26
N HIS A 84 -16.56 5.93 27.28
CA HIS A 84 -17.82 5.17 27.20
C HIS A 84 -18.93 5.87 26.37
N SER A 85 -19.30 7.09 26.74
CA SER A 85 -20.42 7.82 26.11
C SER A 85 -20.17 8.11 24.63
N SER A 86 -18.93 8.48 24.29
CA SER A 86 -18.51 8.75 22.91
C SER A 86 -18.45 7.48 22.08
N LEU A 87 -17.99 6.38 22.66
CA LEU A 87 -17.91 5.08 22.02
C LEU A 87 -19.30 4.54 21.67
N ILE A 88 -20.26 4.59 22.61
CA ILE A 88 -21.65 4.17 22.33
C ILE A 88 -22.27 5.03 21.22
N THR A 89 -22.02 6.34 21.24
CA THR A 89 -22.51 7.26 20.20
C THR A 89 -21.92 6.90 18.84
N PHE A 90 -20.64 6.58 18.78
CA PHE A 90 -19.96 6.12 17.57
C PHE A 90 -20.59 4.83 17.04
N LEU A 91 -20.77 3.81 17.89
CA LEU A 91 -21.36 2.53 17.48
C LEU A 91 -22.77 2.71 16.90
N LYS A 92 -23.59 3.57 17.51
CA LYS A 92 -24.94 3.87 17.01
C LYS A 92 -24.92 4.60 15.67
N SER A 93 -23.96 5.49 15.48
CA SER A 93 -23.86 6.37 14.29
C SER A 93 -23.17 5.71 13.09
N ASN A 94 -22.38 4.65 13.31
CA ASN A 94 -21.55 4.00 12.30
C ASN A 94 -21.90 2.52 12.07
N LYS A 95 -23.16 2.13 12.28
CA LYS A 95 -23.64 0.74 12.09
C LYS A 95 -23.30 0.18 10.71
N SER A 96 -23.45 0.99 9.64
CA SER A 96 -23.13 0.55 8.28
C SER A 96 -21.66 0.17 8.12
N LEU A 97 -20.76 0.98 8.67
CA LEU A 97 -19.31 0.72 8.64
C LEU A 97 -18.98 -0.57 9.40
N ILE A 98 -19.55 -0.73 10.60
CA ILE A 98 -19.35 -1.91 11.45
C ILE A 98 -19.82 -3.16 10.71
N ILE A 99 -21.07 -3.17 10.24
CA ILE A 99 -21.65 -4.33 9.52
C ILE A 99 -20.83 -4.65 8.26
N THR A 100 -20.46 -3.63 7.48
CA THR A 100 -19.65 -3.85 6.26
C THR A 100 -18.30 -4.46 6.60
N THR A 101 -17.64 -3.99 7.65
CA THR A 101 -16.34 -4.51 8.10
C THR A 101 -16.45 -5.95 8.58
N GLU A 102 -17.48 -6.28 9.36
CA GLU A 102 -17.70 -7.64 9.87
C GLU A 102 -18.08 -8.63 8.76
N ILE A 103 -18.92 -8.22 7.80
CA ILE A 103 -19.24 -9.02 6.62
C ILE A 103 -17.99 -9.21 5.76
N LEU A 104 -17.23 -8.14 5.49
CA LEU A 104 -16.01 -8.23 4.69
C LEU A 104 -14.99 -9.16 5.34
N PHE A 105 -14.78 -9.05 6.65
CA PHE A 105 -13.91 -9.96 7.41
C PHE A 105 -14.35 -11.41 7.28
N LEU A 106 -15.63 -11.69 7.52
CA LEU A 106 -16.19 -13.04 7.43
C LEU A 106 -16.06 -13.62 6.01
N VAL A 107 -16.43 -12.85 4.99
CA VAL A 107 -16.37 -13.28 3.58
C VAL A 107 -14.93 -13.53 3.15
N ALA A 108 -14.01 -12.62 3.46
CA ALA A 108 -12.59 -12.79 3.11
C ALA A 108 -11.96 -13.98 3.83
N PHE A 109 -12.25 -14.15 5.13
CA PHE A 109 -11.76 -15.28 5.91
C PHE A 109 -12.32 -16.61 5.40
N ALA A 110 -13.62 -16.67 5.11
CA ALA A 110 -14.28 -17.86 4.57
C ALA A 110 -13.79 -18.20 3.16
N PHE A 111 -13.61 -17.19 2.30
CA PHE A 111 -13.11 -17.36 0.94
C PHE A 111 -11.73 -18.03 0.93
N LEU A 112 -10.75 -17.47 1.64
CA LEU A 112 -9.41 -18.05 1.62
C LEU A 112 -9.34 -19.37 2.39
N ALA A 113 -10.10 -19.54 3.47
CA ALA A 113 -10.21 -20.83 4.15
C ALA A 113 -10.78 -21.92 3.23
N PHE A 114 -11.75 -21.58 2.38
CA PHE A 114 -12.30 -22.50 1.38
C PHE A 114 -11.26 -22.85 0.31
N VAL A 115 -10.56 -21.86 -0.25
CA VAL A 115 -9.46 -22.08 -1.21
C VAL A 115 -8.38 -22.99 -0.60
N ARG A 116 -7.93 -22.71 0.62
CA ARG A 116 -6.94 -23.54 1.33
C ARG A 116 -7.46 -24.93 1.67
N SER A 117 -8.76 -25.11 1.87
CA SER A 117 -9.34 -26.43 2.10
C SER A 117 -9.26 -27.35 0.88
N ALA A 118 -9.18 -26.78 -0.33
CA ALA A 118 -9.02 -27.54 -1.56
C ALA A 118 -7.57 -27.98 -1.81
N ASN A 119 -6.59 -27.26 -1.25
CA ASN A 119 -5.18 -27.63 -1.29
C ASN A 119 -4.50 -27.34 0.07
N PRO A 120 -4.80 -28.16 1.10
CA PRO A 120 -4.32 -27.91 2.47
C PRO A 120 -2.88 -28.38 2.69
N GLU A 121 -2.29 -29.08 1.72
CA GLU A 121 -0.97 -29.68 1.85
C GLU A 121 0.13 -28.63 2.01
N LEU A 122 1.03 -28.90 2.96
CA LEU A 122 2.14 -28.03 3.33
C LEU A 122 3.47 -28.62 2.83
N THR A 123 3.49 -29.04 1.57
CA THR A 123 4.61 -29.70 0.89
C THR A 123 5.23 -28.79 -0.19
N GLY A 124 6.56 -28.76 -0.28
CA GLY A 124 7.29 -27.92 -1.23
C GLY A 124 7.43 -26.46 -0.81
N THR A 125 8.26 -25.70 -1.54
CA THR A 125 8.62 -24.30 -1.25
C THR A 125 9.00 -24.09 0.22
N GLU A 126 8.51 -23.04 0.88
CA GLU A 126 8.86 -22.72 2.26
C GLU A 126 7.86 -23.23 3.30
N ARG A 127 6.71 -23.78 2.87
CA ARG A 127 5.67 -24.35 3.76
C ARG A 127 6.17 -25.35 4.80
N PRO A 128 7.07 -26.30 4.48
CA PRO A 128 7.67 -27.19 5.48
C PRO A 128 8.43 -26.43 6.56
N MET A 129 9.12 -25.35 6.18
CA MET A 129 9.89 -24.54 7.11
C MET A 129 8.99 -23.78 8.08
N GLU A 130 7.94 -23.16 7.55
CA GLU A 130 6.92 -22.45 8.34
C GLU A 130 6.24 -23.38 9.35
N LEU A 131 5.84 -24.58 8.90
CA LEU A 131 5.23 -25.58 9.77
C LEU A 131 6.17 -26.04 10.88
N ALA A 132 7.46 -26.23 10.57
CA ALA A 132 8.46 -26.60 11.55
C ALA A 132 8.69 -25.48 12.59
N PHE A 133 8.72 -24.20 12.18
CA PHE A 133 8.79 -23.08 13.11
C PHE A 133 7.56 -22.99 14.03
N ILE A 134 6.35 -23.15 13.49
CA ILE A 134 5.11 -23.17 14.31
C ILE A 134 5.18 -24.30 15.35
N ASN A 135 5.59 -25.50 14.95
CA ASN A 135 5.69 -26.64 15.86
C ASN A 135 6.85 -26.50 16.86
N GLY A 136 7.98 -25.90 16.45
CA GLY A 136 9.10 -25.58 17.33
C GLY A 136 8.68 -24.63 18.45
N ILE A 137 7.90 -23.60 18.12
CA ILE A 137 7.32 -22.67 19.11
C ILE A 137 6.31 -23.41 20.00
N LEU A 138 5.40 -24.23 19.45
CA LEU A 138 4.42 -24.96 20.25
C LEU A 138 5.05 -25.92 21.26
N ARG A 139 6.24 -26.45 20.98
CA ARG A 139 6.96 -27.40 21.84
C ARG A 139 7.95 -26.75 22.80
N SER A 140 8.35 -25.50 22.55
CA SER A 140 9.33 -24.80 23.39
C SER A 140 8.66 -24.23 24.65
N PRO A 141 9.17 -24.49 25.86
CA PRO A 141 8.56 -23.98 27.10
C PRO A 141 8.82 -22.48 27.34
N THR A 142 9.88 -21.94 26.75
CA THR A 142 10.34 -20.56 26.90
C THR A 142 10.76 -19.97 25.56
N PHE A 143 11.01 -18.66 25.53
CA PHE A 143 11.60 -17.96 24.39
C PHE A 143 13.09 -17.64 24.63
N PRO A 144 13.92 -17.58 23.58
CA PRO A 144 13.58 -17.86 22.17
C PRO A 144 13.32 -19.38 21.94
N PRO A 145 12.50 -19.73 20.93
CA PRO A 145 12.10 -21.12 20.69
C PRO A 145 13.27 -21.93 20.13
N GLN A 146 13.26 -23.24 20.38
CA GLN A 146 14.23 -24.20 19.83
C GLN A 146 14.15 -24.23 18.30
N ASP A 147 15.31 -24.22 17.65
CA ASP A 147 15.43 -24.39 16.21
C ASP A 147 15.14 -25.86 15.84
N PRO A 148 14.17 -26.13 14.94
CA PRO A 148 13.81 -27.49 14.59
C PRO A 148 14.79 -28.19 13.65
N TRP A 149 15.74 -27.48 13.03
CA TRP A 149 16.82 -28.06 12.21
C TRP A 149 18.16 -28.15 12.94
N LEU A 150 18.41 -27.24 13.89
CA LEU A 150 19.69 -27.14 14.60
C LEU A 150 19.53 -27.34 16.11
N SER A 151 19.58 -28.60 16.54
CA SER A 151 19.42 -28.99 17.95
C SER A 151 20.35 -28.22 18.88
N GLY A 152 19.79 -27.65 19.96
CA GLY A 152 20.53 -26.87 20.96
C GLY A 152 20.65 -25.38 20.63
N TYR A 153 20.15 -24.94 19.48
CA TYR A 153 20.12 -23.54 19.07
C TYR A 153 18.69 -23.00 19.05
N ALA A 154 18.57 -21.68 19.04
CA ALA A 154 17.29 -21.00 18.90
C ALA A 154 17.06 -20.57 17.44
N ILE A 155 15.79 -20.37 17.06
CA ILE A 155 15.43 -19.88 15.73
C ILE A 155 16.05 -18.49 15.51
N SER A 156 17.02 -18.39 14.59
CA SER A 156 17.61 -17.12 14.14
C SER A 156 16.92 -16.61 12.87
N TYR A 157 15.62 -16.32 12.96
CA TYR A 157 14.78 -15.86 11.85
C TYR A 157 13.65 -14.93 12.34
N TYR A 158 12.90 -14.31 11.43
CA TYR A 158 11.74 -13.49 11.76
C TYR A 158 10.56 -14.36 12.22
N TYR A 159 10.51 -14.70 13.51
CA TYR A 159 9.55 -15.70 14.01
C TYR A 159 8.29 -15.13 14.68
N PHE A 160 8.11 -13.80 14.75
CA PHE A 160 7.00 -13.21 15.50
C PHE A 160 5.61 -13.58 14.99
N GLY A 161 5.42 -13.63 13.67
CA GLY A 161 4.14 -14.05 13.09
C GLY A 161 3.85 -15.54 13.36
N TYR A 162 4.88 -16.37 13.46
CA TYR A 162 4.73 -17.77 13.90
C TYR A 162 4.41 -17.87 15.39
N VAL A 163 4.88 -16.93 16.23
CA VAL A 163 4.41 -16.83 17.63
C VAL A 163 2.90 -16.62 17.64
N MET A 164 2.40 -15.60 16.94
CA MET A 164 0.96 -15.34 16.87
C MET A 164 0.17 -16.53 16.34
N THR A 165 0.71 -17.24 15.35
CA THR A 165 0.11 -18.47 14.81
C THR A 165 0.03 -19.57 15.88
N ALA A 166 1.12 -19.83 16.60
CA ALA A 166 1.20 -20.82 17.66
C ALA A 166 0.32 -20.45 18.87
N MET A 167 0.22 -19.16 19.21
CA MET A 167 -0.68 -18.66 20.26
C MET A 167 -2.13 -19.01 19.94
N LEU A 168 -2.58 -18.71 18.72
CA LEU A 168 -3.95 -19.03 18.28
C LEU A 168 -4.18 -20.54 18.18
N ALA A 169 -3.19 -21.30 17.71
CA ALA A 169 -3.24 -22.76 17.69
C ALA A 169 -3.44 -23.35 19.09
N ARG A 170 -2.66 -22.88 20.07
CA ARG A 170 -2.74 -23.33 21.47
C ARG A 170 -4.07 -22.95 22.11
N LEU A 171 -4.52 -21.71 21.94
CA LEU A 171 -5.79 -21.24 22.52
C LEU A 171 -7.00 -22.01 21.95
N SER A 172 -6.95 -22.36 20.67
CA SER A 172 -8.04 -23.08 19.98
C SER A 172 -7.93 -24.61 20.05
N GLY A 173 -6.84 -25.15 20.61
CA GLY A 173 -6.63 -26.59 20.73
C GLY A 173 -6.44 -27.32 19.39
N ILE A 174 -5.89 -26.64 18.38
CA ILE A 174 -5.66 -27.22 17.05
C ILE A 174 -4.17 -27.46 16.76
N ASN A 175 -3.90 -28.36 15.81
CA ASN A 175 -2.52 -28.66 15.40
C ASN A 175 -1.91 -27.55 14.51
N GLY A 176 -0.58 -27.58 14.38
CA GLY A 176 0.18 -26.58 13.61
C GLY A 176 -0.20 -26.50 12.13
N SER A 177 -0.56 -27.60 11.48
CA SER A 177 -0.92 -27.61 10.05
C SER A 177 -2.27 -26.95 9.78
N THR A 178 -3.26 -27.16 10.65
CA THR A 178 -4.55 -26.48 10.58
C THR A 178 -4.37 -25.00 10.92
N ALA A 179 -3.56 -24.69 11.93
CA ALA A 179 -3.27 -23.31 12.31
C ALA A 179 -2.56 -22.52 11.21
N HIS A 180 -1.62 -23.12 10.48
CA HIS A 180 -0.96 -22.50 9.33
C HIS A 180 -1.97 -22.08 8.25
N ASN A 181 -2.84 -23.00 7.82
CA ASN A 181 -3.85 -22.71 6.79
C ASN A 181 -4.88 -21.67 7.27
N LEU A 182 -5.30 -21.72 8.54
CA LEU A 182 -6.20 -20.71 9.11
C LEU A 182 -5.51 -19.36 9.31
N MET A 183 -4.22 -19.32 9.64
CA MET A 183 -3.45 -18.08 9.73
C MET A 183 -3.29 -17.42 8.36
N THR A 184 -3.02 -18.21 7.31
CA THR A 184 -3.01 -17.72 5.93
C THR A 184 -4.35 -17.04 5.59
N SER A 185 -5.46 -17.70 5.95
CA SER A 185 -6.82 -17.17 5.79
C SER A 185 -7.06 -15.89 6.61
N LEU A 186 -6.55 -15.86 7.85
CA LEU A 186 -6.66 -14.72 8.74
C LEU A 186 -5.92 -13.50 8.20
N VAL A 187 -4.68 -13.68 7.77
CA VAL A 187 -3.84 -12.60 7.23
C VAL A 187 -4.51 -11.96 6.01
N PHE A 188 -5.10 -12.76 5.12
CA PHE A 188 -5.90 -12.25 4.00
C PHE A 188 -7.11 -11.43 4.47
N ALA A 189 -7.87 -11.95 5.44
CA ALA A 189 -9.03 -11.25 5.97
C ALA A 189 -8.68 -9.93 6.67
N LEU A 190 -7.56 -9.90 7.42
CA LEU A 190 -7.04 -8.69 8.05
C LEU A 190 -6.49 -7.70 7.01
N GLY A 191 -5.84 -8.20 5.96
CA GLY A 191 -5.45 -7.40 4.79
C GLY A 191 -6.67 -6.74 4.14
N ALA A 192 -7.79 -7.47 4.04
CA ALA A 192 -9.00 -6.98 3.41
C ALA A 192 -9.64 -5.85 4.22
N VAL A 193 -9.86 -6.05 5.53
CA VAL A 193 -10.45 -5.00 6.37
C VAL A 193 -9.50 -3.83 6.63
N GLY A 194 -8.19 -4.07 6.76
CA GLY A 194 -7.20 -3.01 6.97
C GLY A 194 -7.07 -2.07 5.77
N SER A 195 -6.98 -2.64 4.56
CA SER A 195 -6.92 -1.84 3.33
C SER A 195 -8.24 -1.10 3.06
N TYR A 196 -9.38 -1.76 3.27
CA TYR A 196 -10.70 -1.12 3.27
C TYR A 196 -10.76 0.07 4.23
N GLY A 197 -10.28 -0.11 5.47
CA GLY A 197 -10.26 0.94 6.49
C GLY A 197 -9.45 2.16 6.11
N ILE A 198 -8.24 1.96 5.58
CA ILE A 198 -7.39 3.07 5.11
C ILE A 198 -8.10 3.86 4.01
N LEU A 199 -8.64 3.18 3.00
CA LEU A 199 -9.33 3.87 1.90
C LEU A 199 -10.63 4.54 2.37
N PHE A 200 -11.40 3.90 3.24
CA PHE A 200 -12.60 4.49 3.85
C PHE A 200 -12.26 5.80 4.58
N ASN A 201 -11.18 5.84 5.34
CA ASN A 201 -10.71 7.03 6.03
C ASN A 201 -10.29 8.15 5.06
N LEU A 202 -9.56 7.80 3.99
CA LEU A 202 -9.14 8.76 2.96
C LEU A 202 -10.34 9.36 2.21
N LEU A 203 -11.30 8.53 1.80
CA LEU A 203 -12.49 8.96 1.07
C LEU A 203 -13.46 9.76 1.94
N SER A 204 -13.68 9.34 3.18
CA SER A 204 -14.55 10.08 4.12
C SER A 204 -14.03 11.50 4.33
N ARG A 205 -12.71 11.67 4.41
CA ARG A 205 -12.09 12.99 4.58
C ARG A 205 -12.10 13.83 3.30
N ALA A 206 -12.02 13.20 2.13
CA ALA A 206 -12.12 13.90 0.85
C ALA A 206 -13.53 14.48 0.62
N ASP A 207 -14.55 13.78 1.11
CA ASP A 207 -15.96 14.18 0.97
C ASP A 207 -16.35 15.32 1.91
N ASP A 208 -15.84 15.32 3.15
CA ASP A 208 -16.04 16.41 4.12
C ASP A 208 -15.55 17.77 3.58
N GLY A 209 -14.45 17.79 2.80
CA GLY A 209 -13.90 19.01 2.22
C GLY A 209 -14.72 19.59 1.06
N GLN A 210 -15.49 18.75 0.35
CA GLN A 210 -16.38 19.21 -0.73
C GLN A 210 -17.71 19.73 -0.16
N GLN A 211 -18.25 19.14 0.91
CA GLN A 211 -19.53 19.61 1.49
C GLN A 211 -19.47 21.02 2.10
N THR A 212 -18.29 21.54 2.45
CA THR A 212 -18.15 22.92 2.91
C THR A 212 -18.25 23.97 1.79
N THR A 213 -18.15 23.57 0.52
CA THR A 213 -18.26 24.49 -0.64
C THR A 213 -19.66 24.48 -1.28
N ASP A 214 -20.39 23.35 -1.21
CA ASP A 214 -21.72 23.18 -1.84
C ASP A 214 -22.91 23.31 -0.84
N ARG A 215 -22.72 23.96 0.31
CA ARG A 215 -23.78 24.17 1.31
C ARG A 215 -24.78 25.23 0.82
N GLU A 216 -25.72 24.82 -0.02
CA GLU A 216 -27.05 25.45 0.01
C GLU A 216 -28.23 24.46 -0.03
N ASP A 217 -28.20 23.29 -0.70
CA ASP A 217 -29.47 22.50 -0.84
C ASP A 217 -29.37 20.95 -0.96
N SER A 218 -28.77 20.21 -0.01
CA SER A 218 -28.99 18.74 0.00
C SER A 218 -28.96 18.04 1.36
N ALA A 219 -29.92 17.11 1.53
CA ALA A 219 -30.22 16.39 2.77
C ALA A 219 -29.12 15.36 3.19
N PRO A 220 -28.96 15.04 4.49
CA PRO A 220 -27.72 14.49 5.03
C PRO A 220 -27.54 12.95 5.00
N SER A 221 -28.39 12.17 4.30
CA SER A 221 -28.45 10.71 4.54
C SER A 221 -27.83 9.81 3.47
N ALA A 222 -27.74 10.23 2.20
CA ALA A 222 -27.27 9.36 1.11
C ALA A 222 -25.74 9.35 0.92
N SER A 223 -25.02 10.32 1.50
CA SER A 223 -23.61 10.57 1.18
C SER A 223 -22.61 9.61 1.84
N ARG A 224 -22.96 8.94 2.95
CA ARG A 224 -22.03 8.03 3.66
C ARG A 224 -21.94 6.62 3.07
N LEU A 225 -22.92 6.20 2.26
CA LEU A 225 -22.90 4.88 1.60
C LEU A 225 -21.90 4.81 0.44
N LEU A 226 -21.66 5.94 -0.24
CA LEU A 226 -20.71 6.02 -1.37
C LEU A 226 -19.25 5.77 -0.97
N PRO A 227 -18.72 6.36 0.13
CA PRO A 227 -17.39 6.02 0.66
C PRO A 227 -17.24 4.56 1.07
N SER A 228 -18.26 3.96 1.71
CA SER A 228 -18.21 2.57 2.15
C SER A 228 -18.11 1.59 0.98
N VAL A 229 -18.90 1.76 -0.08
CA VAL A 229 -18.82 0.85 -1.24
C VAL A 229 -17.53 1.08 -2.02
N SER A 230 -17.13 2.34 -2.24
CA SER A 230 -15.90 2.66 -2.97
C SER A 230 -14.65 2.18 -2.25
N ALA A 231 -14.68 2.11 -0.91
CA ALA A 231 -13.58 1.58 -0.11
C ALA A 231 -13.28 0.10 -0.37
N LEU A 232 -14.21 -0.67 -0.95
CA LEU A 232 -13.98 -2.07 -1.37
C LEU A 232 -12.98 -2.18 -2.53
N LEU A 233 -12.63 -1.09 -3.20
CA LEU A 233 -11.57 -1.11 -4.21
C LEU A 233 -10.20 -1.42 -3.59
N ALA A 234 -9.93 -1.01 -2.34
CA ALA A 234 -8.64 -1.26 -1.71
C ALA A 234 -8.33 -2.75 -1.52
N PRO A 235 -9.21 -3.57 -0.91
CA PRO A 235 -8.98 -5.02 -0.84
C PRO A 235 -8.96 -5.68 -2.22
N LEU A 236 -9.73 -5.19 -3.20
CA LEU A 236 -9.67 -5.68 -4.57
C LEU A 236 -8.27 -5.50 -5.17
N PHE A 237 -7.74 -4.28 -5.17
CA PHE A 237 -6.41 -3.99 -5.73
C PHE A 237 -5.28 -4.68 -4.97
N LEU A 238 -5.37 -4.77 -3.64
CA LEU A 238 -4.33 -5.37 -2.83
C LEU A 238 -4.29 -6.90 -2.93
N LEU A 239 -5.46 -7.56 -2.88
CA LEU A 239 -5.53 -8.99 -2.61
C LEU A 239 -6.01 -9.84 -3.79
N LEU A 240 -6.63 -9.25 -4.81
CA LEU A 240 -7.26 -10.00 -5.90
C LEU A 240 -6.76 -9.60 -7.28
N VAL A 241 -6.34 -8.35 -7.47
CA VAL A 241 -5.75 -7.90 -8.74
C VAL A 241 -4.39 -8.57 -8.93
N SER A 242 -4.23 -9.23 -10.08
CA SER A 242 -2.96 -9.79 -10.56
C SER A 242 -2.22 -8.77 -11.45
N ASN A 243 -1.02 -9.14 -11.89
CA ASN A 243 -0.30 -8.41 -12.92
C ASN A 243 -0.73 -8.84 -14.34
N PHE A 244 -0.13 -8.27 -15.39
CA PHE A 244 -0.51 -8.57 -16.77
C PHE A 244 0.05 -9.88 -17.32
N GLU A 245 0.92 -10.57 -16.58
CA GLU A 245 1.52 -11.82 -17.04
C GLU A 245 0.43 -12.84 -17.41
N THR A 246 -0.62 -12.95 -16.58
CA THR A 246 -1.75 -13.86 -16.83
C THR A 246 -2.48 -13.54 -18.15
N VAL A 247 -2.54 -12.27 -18.56
CA VAL A 247 -3.12 -11.89 -19.85
C VAL A 247 -2.22 -12.40 -20.98
N PHE A 248 -0.90 -12.26 -20.84
CA PHE A 248 0.05 -12.76 -21.84
C PHE A 248 0.07 -14.28 -21.95
N GLU A 249 -0.15 -15.02 -20.86
CA GLU A 249 -0.35 -16.48 -20.91
C GLU A 249 -1.57 -16.87 -21.76
N VAL A 250 -2.69 -16.15 -21.60
CA VAL A 250 -3.88 -16.38 -22.43
C VAL A 250 -3.60 -16.05 -23.90
N LEU A 251 -2.95 -14.92 -24.19
CA LEU A 251 -2.58 -14.55 -25.57
C LEU A 251 -1.61 -15.57 -26.19
N HIS A 252 -0.67 -16.08 -25.40
CA HIS A 252 0.28 -17.12 -25.81
C HIS A 252 -0.46 -18.42 -26.14
N ARG A 253 -1.36 -18.88 -25.26
CA ARG A 253 -2.17 -20.09 -25.47
C ARG A 253 -3.05 -20.03 -26.71
N LEU A 254 -3.53 -18.84 -27.07
CA LEU A 254 -4.31 -18.58 -28.29
C LEU A 254 -3.47 -18.62 -29.58
N GLY A 255 -2.15 -18.80 -29.50
CA GLY A 255 -1.25 -18.80 -30.66
C GLY A 255 -1.04 -17.40 -31.25
N LEU A 256 -1.43 -16.33 -30.56
CA LEU A 256 -1.30 -14.98 -31.08
C LEU A 256 0.17 -14.60 -31.22
N PHE A 257 0.48 -13.90 -32.32
CA PHE A 257 1.83 -13.48 -32.71
C PHE A 257 2.81 -14.63 -33.01
N TRP A 258 2.37 -15.88 -33.09
CA TRP A 258 3.15 -17.00 -33.62
C TRP A 258 2.87 -17.21 -35.11
N LYS A 259 3.91 -17.52 -35.88
CA LYS A 259 3.80 -17.89 -37.29
C LYS A 259 4.32 -19.30 -37.47
N LYS A 260 3.49 -20.19 -38.03
CA LYS A 260 3.89 -21.54 -38.40
C LYS A 260 4.53 -21.52 -39.78
N ASP A 261 5.75 -21.99 -39.88
CA ASP A 261 6.40 -22.22 -41.18
C ASP A 261 5.69 -23.40 -41.88
N PRO A 262 5.13 -23.21 -43.08
CA PRO A 262 4.46 -24.28 -43.81
C PRO A 262 5.37 -25.44 -44.22
N ALA A 263 6.68 -25.19 -44.38
CA ALA A 263 7.64 -26.18 -44.85
C ALA A 263 8.21 -27.04 -43.70
N THR A 264 8.47 -26.44 -42.54
CA THR A 264 9.06 -27.14 -41.38
C THR A 264 8.03 -27.47 -40.30
N GLY A 265 6.87 -26.79 -40.31
CA GLY A 265 5.86 -26.90 -39.25
C GLY A 265 6.23 -26.16 -37.97
N GLU A 266 7.41 -25.51 -37.91
CA GLU A 266 7.90 -24.84 -36.71
C GLU A 266 7.24 -23.48 -36.50
N PHE A 267 6.99 -23.14 -35.24
CA PHE A 267 6.46 -21.86 -34.86
C PHE A 267 7.58 -20.88 -34.52
N THR A 268 7.53 -19.69 -35.10
CA THR A 268 8.44 -18.58 -34.80
C THR A 268 7.68 -17.30 -34.49
N SER A 269 8.24 -16.46 -33.61
CA SER A 269 7.67 -15.15 -33.28
C SER A 269 8.76 -14.12 -33.02
N ALA A 270 8.69 -12.99 -33.71
CA ALA A 270 9.52 -11.82 -33.39
C ALA A 270 9.05 -11.12 -32.11
N PHE A 271 7.72 -11.09 -31.87
CA PHE A 271 7.13 -10.47 -30.70
C PHE A 271 7.53 -11.19 -29.42
N TRP A 272 7.33 -12.51 -29.32
CA TRP A 272 7.64 -13.26 -28.10
C TRP A 272 9.15 -13.32 -27.81
N LYS A 273 9.98 -13.35 -28.86
CA LYS A 273 11.44 -13.20 -28.71
C LYS A 273 11.85 -11.82 -28.19
N TRP A 274 11.23 -10.75 -28.67
CA TRP A 274 11.48 -9.40 -28.17
C TRP A 274 10.93 -9.20 -26.74
N PHE A 275 9.74 -9.75 -26.47
CA PHE A 275 9.06 -9.68 -25.18
C PHE A 275 9.86 -10.38 -24.08
N ASP A 276 10.57 -11.45 -24.45
CA ASP A 276 11.66 -12.05 -23.68
C ASP A 276 11.20 -12.40 -22.27
N MET A 277 10.18 -13.25 -22.20
CA MET A 277 9.71 -13.82 -20.96
C MET A 277 9.93 -15.33 -21.04
N LYS A 278 10.56 -15.88 -20.01
CA LYS A 278 10.89 -17.30 -19.93
C LYS A 278 9.61 -18.13 -20.09
N GLU A 279 9.70 -19.22 -20.85
CA GLU A 279 8.60 -20.08 -21.34
C GLU A 279 7.71 -19.44 -22.42
N LEU A 280 7.31 -18.17 -22.30
CA LEU A 280 6.51 -17.50 -23.34
C LEU A 280 7.28 -17.27 -24.64
N SER A 281 8.60 -17.30 -24.58
CA SER A 281 9.49 -17.28 -25.75
C SER A 281 9.53 -18.60 -26.53
N LEU A 282 8.96 -19.67 -25.98
CA LEU A 282 8.78 -20.96 -26.64
C LEU A 282 7.39 -21.05 -27.26
N PRO A 283 7.20 -21.78 -28.37
CA PRO A 283 5.90 -21.87 -29.01
C PRO A 283 4.86 -22.59 -28.14
N PRO A 284 3.59 -22.16 -28.16
CA PRO A 284 2.49 -22.85 -27.49
C PRO A 284 2.24 -24.23 -28.12
N VAL A 285 1.67 -25.13 -27.32
CA VAL A 285 1.30 -26.47 -27.77
C VAL A 285 -0.10 -26.44 -28.41
N GLU A 286 -0.25 -27.07 -29.58
CA GLU A 286 -1.56 -27.27 -30.22
C GLU A 286 -2.35 -28.41 -29.53
N PRO A 287 -3.71 -28.37 -29.50
CA PRO A 287 -4.59 -27.35 -30.07
C PRO A 287 -4.58 -26.07 -29.23
N PHE A 288 -4.81 -24.90 -29.85
CA PHE A 288 -4.91 -23.63 -29.13
C PHE A 288 -6.18 -23.55 -28.25
N GLY A 289 -6.12 -22.71 -27.22
CA GLY A 289 -7.20 -22.58 -26.25
C GLY A 289 -7.17 -21.27 -25.47
N TRP A 290 -8.15 -21.09 -24.60
CA TRP A 290 -8.27 -19.90 -23.75
C TRP A 290 -7.58 -20.08 -22.39
N VAL A 291 -7.56 -21.30 -21.87
CA VAL A 291 -7.02 -21.59 -20.53
C VAL A 291 -5.57 -22.03 -20.68
N PRO A 292 -4.61 -21.35 -20.04
CA PRO A 292 -3.23 -21.82 -19.99
C PRO A 292 -3.17 -23.20 -19.33
N ASP A 293 -2.50 -24.14 -20.00
CA ASP A 293 -2.41 -25.56 -19.60
C ASP A 293 -0.99 -26.01 -19.26
N ARG A 294 0.00 -25.12 -19.40
CA ARG A 294 1.37 -25.40 -18.99
C ARG A 294 1.44 -25.62 -17.48
N TYR A 295 2.14 -26.67 -17.06
CA TYR A 295 2.36 -26.96 -15.65
C TYR A 295 2.98 -25.74 -14.97
N LEU A 296 2.36 -25.29 -13.86
CA LEU A 296 2.78 -24.10 -13.10
C LEU A 296 2.88 -22.80 -13.93
N TRP A 297 2.05 -22.62 -14.97
CA TRP A 297 2.04 -21.37 -15.75
C TRP A 297 1.94 -20.11 -14.88
N TRP A 298 1.08 -20.13 -13.85
CA TRP A 298 0.88 -18.99 -12.94
C TRP A 298 2.09 -18.67 -12.06
N TRP A 299 3.09 -19.55 -11.98
CA TRP A 299 4.35 -19.30 -11.29
C TRP A 299 5.16 -18.19 -11.97
N ARG A 300 5.00 -18.04 -13.29
CA ARG A 300 5.66 -17.01 -14.09
C ARG A 300 5.20 -15.61 -13.70
N ALA A 301 3.97 -15.45 -13.18
CA ALA A 301 3.46 -14.17 -12.72
C ALA A 301 4.33 -13.51 -11.65
N SER A 302 5.12 -14.25 -10.87
CA SER A 302 6.02 -13.68 -9.87
C SER A 302 7.51 -13.83 -10.19
N ARG A 303 7.81 -14.10 -11.47
CA ARG A 303 9.16 -14.05 -12.06
C ARG A 303 9.08 -13.38 -13.44
N VAL A 304 8.49 -12.18 -13.48
CA VAL A 304 8.27 -11.42 -14.71
C VAL A 304 9.57 -10.75 -15.15
N ILE A 305 10.29 -10.13 -14.22
CA ILE A 305 11.61 -9.54 -14.50
C ILE A 305 12.61 -10.63 -14.91
N GLN A 306 13.23 -10.45 -16.08
CA GLN A 306 14.34 -11.29 -16.53
C GLN A 306 15.66 -10.51 -16.43
N ASP A 307 16.55 -10.96 -15.55
CA ASP A 307 17.92 -10.42 -15.45
C ASP A 307 18.89 -11.34 -16.20
N TYR A 308 19.87 -10.73 -16.88
CA TYR A 308 20.92 -11.46 -17.60
C TYR A 308 22.28 -10.88 -17.27
N ASP A 309 23.29 -11.73 -17.12
CA ASP A 309 24.65 -11.26 -17.02
C ASP A 309 25.20 -10.71 -18.35
N MET A 310 26.45 -10.26 -18.39
CA MET A 310 27.01 -9.67 -19.62
C MET A 310 27.31 -10.73 -20.70
N LEU A 311 27.33 -12.01 -20.33
CA LEU A 311 27.51 -13.15 -21.23
C LEU A 311 26.17 -13.74 -21.70
N GLY A 312 25.04 -13.20 -21.22
CA GLY A 312 23.69 -13.68 -21.55
C GLY A 312 23.17 -14.79 -20.63
N GLY A 313 23.86 -15.08 -19.52
CA GLY A 313 23.41 -16.02 -18.50
C GLY A 313 22.24 -15.47 -17.71
N HIS A 314 21.11 -16.18 -17.72
CA HIS A 314 19.90 -15.79 -16.99
C HIS A 314 20.09 -15.85 -15.46
N ARG A 315 19.58 -14.83 -14.76
CA ARG A 315 19.51 -14.74 -13.29
C ARG A 315 18.05 -14.57 -12.90
N GLU A 316 17.57 -15.47 -12.05
CA GLU A 316 16.16 -15.48 -11.66
C GLU A 316 15.86 -14.35 -10.66
N VAL A 317 14.86 -13.53 -10.95
CA VAL A 317 14.40 -12.48 -10.03
C VAL A 317 13.03 -12.86 -9.51
N ILE A 318 12.81 -12.67 -8.21
CA ILE A 318 11.51 -12.87 -7.58
C ILE A 318 10.84 -11.49 -7.46
N ASP A 319 9.70 -11.34 -8.11
CA ASP A 319 8.85 -10.14 -8.09
C ASP A 319 7.40 -10.53 -7.73
N GLU A 320 7.25 -11.14 -6.54
CA GLU A 320 5.97 -11.55 -6.00
C GLU A 320 5.08 -10.37 -5.57
N PHE A 321 3.77 -10.62 -5.55
CA PHE A 321 2.72 -9.71 -5.10
C PHE A 321 1.68 -10.49 -4.26
N PRO A 322 0.85 -9.82 -3.45
CA PRO A 322 0.06 -10.49 -2.42
C PRO A 322 -0.84 -11.62 -2.93
N PHE A 323 -1.58 -11.41 -4.03
CA PHE A 323 -2.47 -12.45 -4.57
C PHE A 323 -1.69 -13.72 -4.93
N PHE A 324 -0.49 -13.60 -5.50
CA PHE A 324 0.40 -14.74 -5.77
C PHE A 324 0.74 -15.49 -4.46
N SER A 325 1.16 -14.79 -3.41
CA SER A 325 1.55 -15.42 -2.14
C SER A 325 0.39 -16.18 -1.48
N PHE A 326 -0.84 -15.63 -1.55
CA PHE A 326 -2.02 -16.31 -1.02
C PHE A 326 -2.46 -17.51 -1.86
N LEU A 327 -2.28 -17.45 -3.19
CA LEU A 327 -2.52 -18.59 -4.07
C LEU A 327 -1.51 -19.72 -3.82
N LEU A 328 -0.23 -19.36 -3.66
CA LEU A 328 0.83 -20.29 -3.29
C LEU A 328 0.56 -20.92 -1.91
N GLY A 329 0.12 -20.11 -0.96
CA GLY A 329 -0.18 -20.54 0.41
C GLY A 329 1.05 -20.65 1.31
N ASP A 330 2.12 -19.94 0.99
CA ASP A 330 3.30 -19.81 1.85
C ASP A 330 3.02 -18.67 2.86
N LEU A 331 3.11 -18.99 4.15
CA LEU A 331 2.91 -18.07 5.26
C LEU A 331 4.23 -17.35 5.62
N HIS A 332 4.93 -16.86 4.60
CA HIS A 332 6.24 -16.26 4.74
C HIS A 332 6.17 -14.95 5.57
N PRO A 333 7.25 -14.51 6.23
CA PRO A 333 7.35 -13.24 6.96
C PRO A 333 6.67 -12.03 6.31
N HIS A 334 6.86 -11.83 5.00
CA HIS A 334 6.30 -10.69 4.28
C HIS A 334 4.77 -10.78 4.14
N VAL A 335 4.20 -11.99 4.06
CA VAL A 335 2.75 -12.23 4.07
C VAL A 335 2.20 -11.94 5.46
N LEU A 336 2.81 -12.55 6.49
CA LEU A 336 2.45 -12.34 7.89
C LEU A 336 2.48 -10.86 8.31
N ALA A 337 3.35 -10.06 7.69
CA ALA A 337 3.48 -8.64 7.97
C ALA A 337 2.36 -7.76 7.39
N ILE A 338 1.63 -8.19 6.34
CA ILE A 338 0.62 -7.36 5.62
C ILE A 338 -0.34 -6.62 6.58
N PRO A 339 -0.99 -7.27 7.57
CA PRO A 339 -1.93 -6.58 8.46
C PRO A 339 -1.26 -5.48 9.30
N PHE A 340 0.00 -5.68 9.65
CA PHE A 340 0.78 -4.77 10.48
C PHE A 340 1.43 -3.66 9.66
N SER A 341 1.74 -3.91 8.39
CA SER A 341 2.13 -2.87 7.43
C SER A 341 0.95 -1.92 7.19
N LEU A 342 -0.27 -2.46 7.06
CA LEU A 342 -1.50 -1.64 6.98
C LEU A 342 -1.75 -0.87 8.28
N LEU A 343 -1.50 -1.48 9.44
CA LEU A 343 -1.54 -0.77 10.73
C LEU A 343 -0.52 0.38 10.77
N ALA A 344 0.70 0.19 10.29
CA ALA A 344 1.71 1.26 10.20
C ALA A 344 1.29 2.38 9.25
N ILE A 345 0.68 2.06 8.10
CA ILE A 345 0.12 3.06 7.18
C ILE A 345 -1.00 3.85 7.87
N ALA A 346 -1.85 3.19 8.67
CA ALA A 346 -2.90 3.87 9.43
C ALA A 346 -2.37 4.73 10.57
N VAL A 347 -1.30 4.31 11.25
CA VAL A 347 -0.56 5.15 12.22
C VAL A 347 -0.01 6.39 11.52
N ALA A 348 0.62 6.23 10.36
CA ALA A 348 1.10 7.35 9.56
C ALA A 348 -0.05 8.26 9.12
N LEU A 349 -1.18 7.72 8.66
CA LEU A 349 -2.35 8.52 8.28
C LEU A 349 -2.93 9.29 9.48
N ASN A 350 -3.05 8.66 10.65
CA ASN A 350 -3.52 9.32 11.86
C ASN A 350 -2.58 10.46 12.29
N LEU A 351 -1.26 10.27 12.17
CA LEU A 351 -0.27 11.31 12.40
C LEU A 351 -0.37 12.45 11.38
N PHE A 352 -0.47 12.11 10.10
CA PHE A 352 -0.64 13.07 9.00
C PHE A 352 -1.86 13.98 9.20
N LEU A 353 -2.95 13.42 9.76
CA LEU A 353 -4.17 14.14 10.07
C LEU A 353 -4.14 14.87 11.43
N GLY A 354 -3.03 14.84 12.16
CA GLY A 354 -2.85 15.50 13.46
C GLY A 354 -3.54 14.80 14.64
N GLY A 355 -3.80 13.50 14.54
CA GLY A 355 -4.47 12.71 15.58
C GLY A 355 -3.65 12.52 16.86
N SER A 356 -2.33 12.66 16.79
CA SER A 356 -1.43 12.47 17.95
C SER A 356 -0.89 13.77 18.53
N ARG A 357 -1.68 14.86 18.46
CA ARG A 357 -1.32 16.16 19.07
C ARG A 357 -0.98 16.02 20.56
N GLY A 358 0.14 16.60 20.94
CA GLY A 358 0.67 16.62 22.31
C GLY A 358 2.16 16.92 22.29
N GLU A 359 2.79 16.87 23.47
CA GLU A 359 4.23 17.06 23.62
C GLU A 359 4.78 16.01 24.59
N ILE A 360 5.91 15.40 24.22
CA ILE A 360 6.72 14.55 25.10
C ILE A 360 8.11 15.19 25.19
N ASN A 361 8.75 15.10 26.35
CA ASN A 361 10.13 15.50 26.52
C ASN A 361 10.96 14.26 26.90
N PHE A 362 11.88 13.86 26.02
CA PHE A 362 12.86 12.81 26.29
C PHE A 362 14.24 13.43 26.50
N PHE A 363 14.76 13.40 27.72
CA PHE A 363 16.12 13.85 28.03
C PHE A 363 16.47 15.26 27.48
N GLY A 364 15.49 16.18 27.45
CA GLY A 364 15.65 17.55 26.92
C GLY A 364 15.20 17.71 25.46
N LEU A 365 14.96 16.63 24.72
CA LEU A 365 14.41 16.64 23.37
C LEU A 365 12.88 16.73 23.42
N ARG A 366 12.33 17.86 22.95
CA ARG A 366 10.88 18.09 22.87
C ARG A 366 10.31 17.54 21.56
N LEU A 367 9.51 16.49 21.66
CA LEU A 367 8.78 15.89 20.55
C LEU A 367 7.33 16.35 20.57
N ARG A 368 6.83 16.86 19.45
CA ARG A 368 5.46 17.34 19.32
C ARG A 368 4.52 16.22 18.89
N ILE A 369 4.47 15.19 19.72
CA ILE A 369 3.59 14.03 19.59
C ILE A 369 3.16 13.63 21.00
N ASN A 370 1.94 13.15 21.20
CA ASN A 370 1.53 12.60 22.48
C ASN A 370 2.13 11.20 22.74
N PHE A 371 2.23 10.83 24.02
CA PHE A 371 2.86 9.57 24.43
C PHE A 371 2.21 8.34 23.80
N ALA A 372 0.88 8.30 23.72
CA ALA A 372 0.14 7.16 23.18
C ALA A 372 0.44 6.95 21.68
N GLY A 373 0.47 8.02 20.88
CA GLY A 373 0.81 7.96 19.47
C GLY A 373 2.26 7.56 19.22
N PHE A 374 3.19 8.06 20.04
CA PHE A 374 4.60 7.66 19.99
C PHE A 374 4.79 6.18 20.35
N ALA A 375 4.18 5.74 21.45
CA ALA A 375 4.26 4.35 21.90
C ALA A 375 3.66 3.37 20.88
N LEU A 376 2.52 3.72 20.27
CA LEU A 376 1.92 2.90 19.21
C LEU A 376 2.81 2.83 17.96
N ALA A 377 3.41 3.96 17.55
CA ALA A 377 4.33 3.99 16.42
C ALA A 377 5.58 3.13 16.70
N ALA A 378 6.18 3.24 17.90
CA ALA A 378 7.35 2.46 18.29
C ALA A 378 7.04 0.96 18.38
N LEU A 379 5.90 0.59 18.98
CA LEU A 379 5.45 -0.80 19.05
C LEU A 379 5.21 -1.39 17.65
N THR A 380 4.54 -0.63 16.78
CA THR A 380 4.24 -1.07 15.41
C THR A 380 5.50 -1.24 14.58
N LEU A 381 6.44 -0.29 14.66
CA LEU A 381 7.72 -0.37 13.94
C LEU A 381 8.61 -1.50 14.43
N GLY A 382 8.77 -1.65 15.75
CA GLY A 382 9.52 -2.78 16.31
C GLY A 382 8.88 -4.13 15.97
N GLY A 383 7.55 -4.21 16.00
CA GLY A 383 6.80 -5.41 15.61
C GLY A 383 7.00 -5.77 14.15
N LEU A 384 6.95 -4.79 13.24
CA LEU A 384 7.27 -4.98 11.84
C LEU A 384 8.71 -5.46 11.65
N ALA A 385 9.67 -4.89 12.38
CA ALA A 385 11.06 -5.31 12.29
C ALA A 385 11.27 -6.79 12.67
N PHE A 386 10.51 -7.27 13.66
CA PHE A 386 10.53 -8.66 14.10
C PHE A 386 9.68 -9.59 13.21
N LEU A 387 8.61 -9.09 12.58
CA LEU A 387 7.82 -9.83 11.58
C LEU A 387 8.58 -10.00 10.26
N ASN A 388 9.21 -8.93 9.79
CA ASN A 388 9.97 -8.86 8.56
C ASN A 388 10.84 -7.58 8.58
N THR A 389 12.14 -7.71 8.86
CA THR A 389 13.02 -6.55 9.09
C THR A 389 13.05 -5.53 7.96
N TRP A 390 12.80 -5.94 6.71
CA TRP A 390 12.78 -5.03 5.56
C TRP A 390 11.64 -4.00 5.63
N ASP A 391 10.56 -4.30 6.34
CA ASP A 391 9.37 -3.44 6.45
C ASP A 391 9.63 -2.24 7.37
N ILE A 392 10.60 -2.32 8.29
CA ILE A 392 10.90 -1.24 9.24
C ILE A 392 11.31 0.05 8.51
N LEU A 393 12.09 -0.07 7.43
CA LEU A 393 12.63 1.08 6.70
C LEU A 393 11.50 1.86 6.03
N VAL A 394 10.57 1.15 5.41
CA VAL A 394 9.44 1.74 4.69
C VAL A 394 8.40 2.30 5.64
N ALA A 395 8.07 1.56 6.70
CA ALA A 395 7.14 2.04 7.70
C ALA A 395 7.72 3.27 8.45
N ALA A 396 9.01 3.27 8.79
CA ALA A 396 9.65 4.41 9.43
C ALA A 396 9.70 5.63 8.49
N ALA A 397 10.08 5.44 7.23
CA ALA A 397 10.09 6.51 6.23
C ALA A 397 8.68 7.12 6.08
N LEU A 398 7.64 6.30 6.02
CA LEU A 398 6.26 6.76 5.89
C LEU A 398 5.78 7.50 7.15
N ILE A 399 6.00 6.95 8.34
CA ILE A 399 5.58 7.54 9.62
C ILE A 399 6.28 8.89 9.85
N VAL A 400 7.60 8.94 9.63
CA VAL A 400 8.39 10.17 9.82
C VAL A 400 8.00 11.21 8.77
N SER A 401 7.82 10.82 7.51
CA SER A 401 7.35 11.75 6.47
C SER A 401 5.96 12.28 6.79
N ALA A 402 5.03 11.42 7.21
CA ALA A 402 3.69 11.82 7.62
C ALA A 402 3.70 12.82 8.79
N TYR A 403 4.58 12.61 9.78
CA TYR A 403 4.81 13.56 10.86
C TYR A 403 5.33 14.89 10.32
N VAL A 404 6.37 14.90 9.49
CA VAL A 404 6.93 16.13 8.90
C VAL A 404 5.87 16.89 8.11
N PHE A 405 5.06 16.22 7.29
CA PHE A 405 3.97 16.86 6.55
C PHE A 405 2.88 17.43 7.46
N TRP A 406 2.55 16.73 8.56
CA TRP A 406 1.66 17.31 9.57
C TRP A 406 2.28 18.57 10.21
N ARG A 407 3.57 18.55 10.55
CA ARG A 407 4.29 19.72 11.08
C ARG A 407 4.35 20.89 10.09
N VAL A 408 4.47 20.60 8.80
CA VAL A 408 4.38 21.59 7.71
C VAL A 408 2.97 22.16 7.61
N SER A 409 1.93 21.35 7.82
CA SER A 409 0.54 21.84 7.79
C SER A 409 0.24 22.85 8.90
N GLU A 410 0.90 22.72 10.06
CA GLU A 410 0.68 23.62 11.20
C GLU A 410 1.53 24.89 11.15
N GLU A 411 2.79 24.80 10.70
CA GLU A 411 3.76 25.90 10.81
C GLU A 411 4.37 26.35 9.47
N GLY A 412 3.98 25.71 8.37
CA GLY A 412 4.54 25.96 7.05
C GLY A 412 5.88 25.27 6.79
N TRP A 413 6.41 25.50 5.60
CA TRP A 413 7.73 25.00 5.19
C TRP A 413 8.85 25.86 5.79
N SER A 414 9.83 25.20 6.42
CA SER A 414 11.05 25.82 6.95
C SER A 414 12.20 24.81 6.97
N TRP A 415 13.44 25.30 7.05
CA TRP A 415 14.61 24.43 7.24
C TRP A 415 14.54 23.63 8.54
N SER A 416 13.86 24.13 9.58
CA SER A 416 13.62 23.38 10.81
C SER A 416 12.71 22.15 10.63
N ARG A 417 12.00 22.01 9.50
CA ARG A 417 11.27 20.76 9.19
C ARG A 417 12.21 19.59 8.86
N LEU A 418 13.44 19.88 8.42
CA LEU A 418 14.46 18.83 8.29
C LEU A 418 14.93 18.34 9.66
N GLU A 419 14.97 19.20 10.66
CA GLU A 419 15.25 18.78 12.04
C GLU A 419 14.13 17.88 12.56
N ASP A 420 12.86 18.21 12.28
CA ASP A 420 11.69 17.40 12.64
C ASP A 420 11.78 15.93 12.14
N LEU A 421 12.49 15.69 11.03
CA LEU A 421 12.78 14.34 10.54
C LEU A 421 13.62 13.55 11.55
N PHE A 422 14.74 14.12 12.00
CA PHE A 422 15.65 13.44 12.92
C PHE A 422 15.14 13.42 14.35
N THR A 423 14.45 14.48 14.78
CA THR A 423 13.90 14.54 16.14
C THR A 423 12.89 13.43 16.37
N LEU A 424 12.05 13.07 15.39
CA LEU A 424 11.19 11.89 15.52
C LEU A 424 11.93 10.59 15.20
N ALA A 425 12.69 10.53 14.09
CA ALA A 425 13.26 9.27 13.60
C ALA A 425 14.20 8.60 14.60
N ILE A 426 15.07 9.37 15.27
CA ILE A 426 16.09 8.81 16.18
C ILE A 426 15.44 8.18 17.42
N PRO A 427 14.62 8.91 18.22
CA PRO A 427 13.95 8.31 19.36
C PRO A 427 13.01 7.18 18.94
N LEU A 428 12.25 7.36 17.86
CA LEU A 428 11.31 6.34 17.40
C LEU A 428 12.04 5.05 17.03
N GLY A 429 13.16 5.13 16.31
CA GLY A 429 14.02 3.99 15.99
C GLY A 429 14.60 3.34 17.24
N LEU A 430 15.14 4.14 18.16
CA LEU A 430 15.71 3.64 19.42
C LEU A 430 14.67 2.89 20.26
N PHE A 431 13.49 3.47 20.49
CA PHE A 431 12.43 2.83 21.27
C PHE A 431 11.88 1.58 20.55
N SER A 432 11.79 1.59 19.22
CA SER A 432 11.41 0.39 18.44
C SER A 432 12.41 -0.75 18.63
N LEU A 433 13.71 -0.45 18.70
CA LEU A 433 14.75 -1.44 19.00
C LEU A 433 14.67 -1.92 20.46
N LEU A 434 14.55 -1.00 21.41
CA LEU A 434 14.51 -1.32 22.84
C LEU A 434 13.31 -2.19 23.22
N LEU A 435 12.12 -1.93 22.66
CA LEU A 435 10.92 -2.73 22.92
C LEU A 435 11.09 -4.20 22.50
N TYR A 436 11.94 -4.46 21.50
CA TYR A 436 12.18 -5.80 20.94
C TYR A 436 13.60 -6.29 21.17
N LEU A 437 14.31 -5.71 22.14
CA LEU A 437 15.71 -6.02 22.43
C LEU A 437 15.98 -7.53 22.62
N PRO A 438 15.13 -8.32 23.33
CA PRO A 438 15.36 -9.77 23.46
C PRO A 438 15.46 -10.51 22.12
N PHE A 439 14.75 -10.07 21.08
CA PHE A 439 14.86 -10.64 19.74
C PHE A 439 16.21 -10.30 19.10
N TYR A 440 16.62 -9.03 19.14
CA TYR A 440 17.86 -8.58 18.53
C TYR A 440 19.12 -9.20 19.15
N LEU A 441 19.08 -9.57 20.43
CA LEU A 441 20.20 -10.26 21.10
C LEU A 441 20.46 -11.67 20.54
N GLY A 442 19.44 -12.35 20.01
CA GLY A 442 19.55 -13.68 19.43
C GLY A 442 19.51 -13.73 17.90
N PHE A 443 19.29 -12.58 17.23
CA PHE A 443 19.10 -12.52 15.79
C PHE A 443 20.40 -12.25 15.04
N SER A 444 20.69 -13.07 14.03
CA SER A 444 21.79 -12.82 13.08
C SER A 444 21.24 -12.49 11.69
N SER A 445 21.58 -11.30 11.18
CA SER A 445 21.15 -10.84 9.85
C SER A 445 22.01 -11.43 8.74
N GLN A 446 21.36 -11.88 7.66
CA GLN A 446 22.03 -12.31 6.43
C GLN A 446 22.28 -11.14 5.45
N ALA A 447 21.66 -9.98 5.67
CA ALA A 447 21.85 -8.81 4.83
C ALA A 447 23.19 -8.13 5.15
N GLY A 448 24.02 -7.94 4.11
CA GLY A 448 25.28 -7.22 4.17
C GLY A 448 25.16 -5.76 3.71
N GLY A 449 26.29 -5.15 3.35
CA GLY A 449 26.35 -3.78 2.84
C GLY A 449 25.70 -3.59 1.46
N LEU A 450 25.68 -2.33 1.00
CA LEU A 450 25.14 -1.96 -0.31
C LEU A 450 26.14 -2.28 -1.44
N LEU A 451 25.63 -2.84 -2.54
CA LEU A 451 26.35 -3.11 -3.78
C LEU A 451 25.79 -2.29 -4.94
N PRO A 452 26.63 -1.88 -5.91
CA PRO A 452 26.18 -1.15 -7.08
C PRO A 452 25.48 -2.07 -8.09
N ASN A 453 24.30 -1.67 -8.59
CA ASN A 453 23.66 -2.32 -9.72
C ASN A 453 24.05 -1.64 -11.04
N PHE A 454 25.08 -2.15 -11.70
CA PHE A 454 25.41 -1.75 -13.07
C PHE A 454 24.64 -2.57 -14.12
N MET A 455 24.51 -3.87 -13.88
CA MET A 455 24.24 -4.88 -14.92
C MET A 455 22.75 -5.14 -15.18
N TYR A 456 21.91 -4.90 -14.17
CA TYR A 456 20.53 -5.38 -14.15
C TYR A 456 19.51 -4.23 -14.11
N PRO A 457 19.47 -3.32 -15.11
CA PRO A 457 18.34 -2.41 -15.25
C PRO A 457 17.11 -3.21 -15.71
N THR A 458 15.96 -2.96 -15.10
CA THR A 458 14.70 -3.62 -15.46
C THR A 458 14.23 -3.11 -16.82
N ARG A 459 13.81 -4.02 -17.71
CA ARG A 459 13.20 -3.65 -19.00
C ARG A 459 11.86 -2.97 -18.78
N GLY A 460 11.57 -1.90 -19.53
CA GLY A 460 10.28 -1.21 -19.45
C GLY A 460 9.09 -2.11 -19.73
N THR A 461 9.21 -3.08 -20.64
CA THR A 461 8.16 -4.07 -20.92
C THR A 461 7.85 -4.95 -19.70
N HIS A 462 8.88 -5.48 -19.04
CA HIS A 462 8.72 -6.30 -17.84
C HIS A 462 8.14 -5.49 -16.67
N LEU A 463 8.56 -4.22 -16.52
CA LEU A 463 7.98 -3.31 -15.54
C LEU A 463 6.47 -3.13 -15.76
N TRP A 464 6.03 -2.91 -17.00
CA TRP A 464 4.60 -2.76 -17.30
C TRP A 464 3.81 -4.05 -17.15
N VAL A 465 4.44 -5.20 -17.41
CA VAL A 465 3.80 -6.50 -17.17
C VAL A 465 3.56 -6.69 -15.67
N MET A 466 4.56 -6.39 -14.85
CA MET A 466 4.45 -6.48 -13.39
C MET A 466 3.46 -5.45 -12.82
N TRP A 467 3.54 -4.19 -13.24
CA TRP A 467 2.88 -3.08 -12.53
C TRP A 467 1.67 -2.47 -13.24
N GLY A 468 1.38 -2.87 -14.48
CA GLY A 468 0.45 -2.16 -15.34
C GLY A 468 -0.98 -2.06 -14.81
N THR A 469 -1.46 -3.08 -14.08
CA THR A 469 -2.79 -3.07 -13.45
C THR A 469 -2.94 -2.01 -12.38
N LEU A 470 -1.84 -1.61 -11.72
CA LEU A 470 -1.81 -0.51 -10.74
C LEU A 470 -1.44 0.82 -11.40
N LEU A 471 -0.52 0.83 -12.36
CA LEU A 471 -0.05 2.05 -13.02
C LEU A 471 -1.12 2.73 -13.87
N ILE A 472 -2.00 1.98 -14.55
CA ILE A 472 -3.07 2.56 -15.36
C ILE A 472 -3.99 3.48 -14.53
N PRO A 473 -4.63 3.01 -13.43
CA PRO A 473 -5.47 3.89 -12.62
C PRO A 473 -4.67 5.01 -11.93
N ILE A 474 -3.41 4.75 -11.53
CA ILE A 474 -2.53 5.79 -10.96
C ILE A 474 -2.26 6.91 -11.97
N PHE A 475 -1.86 6.59 -13.20
CA PHE A 475 -1.62 7.61 -14.23
C PHE A 475 -2.89 8.32 -14.66
N GLY A 476 -4.01 7.60 -14.75
CA GLY A 476 -5.32 8.22 -14.96
C GLY A 476 -5.65 9.25 -13.89
N TRP A 477 -5.35 8.92 -12.62
CA TRP A 477 -5.57 9.83 -11.50
C TRP A 477 -4.60 11.02 -11.49
N LEU A 478 -3.30 10.81 -11.74
CA LEU A 478 -2.32 11.89 -11.86
C LEU A 478 -2.69 12.86 -13.00
N LEU A 479 -3.14 12.34 -14.14
CA LEU A 479 -3.63 13.15 -15.26
C LEU A 479 -4.87 13.96 -14.85
N TYR A 480 -5.77 13.36 -14.08
CA TYR A 480 -6.94 14.05 -13.52
C TYR A 480 -6.54 15.16 -12.53
N LEU A 481 -5.56 14.93 -11.64
CA LEU A 481 -5.04 15.99 -10.76
C LEU A 481 -4.45 17.16 -11.58
N TRP A 482 -3.75 16.84 -12.67
CA TRP A 482 -3.15 17.86 -13.54
C TRP A 482 -4.18 18.67 -14.32
N ARG A 483 -5.10 17.99 -15.01
CA ARG A 483 -5.99 18.60 -16.01
C ARG A 483 -7.39 18.89 -15.47
N GLY A 484 -7.89 18.04 -14.59
CA GLY A 484 -9.20 18.14 -13.97
C GLY A 484 -9.20 19.10 -12.77
N GLU A 485 -8.46 18.76 -11.71
CA GLU A 485 -8.41 19.56 -10.47
C GLU A 485 -7.49 20.79 -10.59
N LYS A 486 -6.57 20.82 -11.57
CA LYS A 486 -5.66 21.94 -11.84
C LYS A 486 -4.89 22.39 -10.59
N ILE A 487 -4.34 21.43 -9.83
CA ILE A 487 -3.55 21.71 -8.63
C ILE A 487 -2.38 22.65 -8.96
N ASN A 488 -2.17 23.67 -8.12
CA ASN A 488 -1.07 24.65 -8.27
C ASN A 488 0.30 24.00 -7.97
N SER A 489 0.81 23.26 -8.93
CA SER A 489 1.90 22.30 -8.77
C SER A 489 3.26 22.95 -8.92
N ASN A 490 4.25 22.51 -8.13
CA ASN A 490 5.63 22.97 -8.27
C ASN A 490 6.44 22.02 -9.16
N TRP A 491 6.20 22.09 -10.48
CA TRP A 491 6.86 21.24 -11.47
C TRP A 491 8.39 21.39 -11.49
N LYS A 492 8.89 22.61 -11.24
CA LYS A 492 10.33 22.85 -11.15
C LYS A 492 10.94 22.04 -10.01
N LEU A 493 10.34 22.09 -8.83
CA LEU A 493 10.81 21.32 -7.67
C LEU A 493 10.66 19.80 -7.91
N GLY A 494 9.50 19.35 -8.40
CA GLY A 494 9.29 17.93 -8.69
C GLY A 494 10.29 17.37 -9.70
N PHE A 495 10.59 18.12 -10.77
CA PHE A 495 11.61 17.75 -11.75
C PHE A 495 13.02 17.74 -11.15
N SER A 496 13.39 18.81 -10.42
CA SER A 496 14.70 18.93 -9.78
C SER A 496 14.95 17.83 -8.75
N LEU A 497 13.96 17.51 -7.91
CA LEU A 497 14.08 16.44 -6.91
C LEU A 497 14.15 15.06 -7.57
N SER A 498 13.30 14.77 -8.56
CA SER A 498 13.27 13.46 -9.21
C SER A 498 14.54 13.18 -10.02
N LEU A 499 14.97 14.14 -10.84
CA LEU A 499 16.18 14.00 -11.65
C LEU A 499 17.44 14.09 -10.78
N GLY A 500 17.45 14.98 -9.79
CA GLY A 500 18.54 15.09 -8.82
C GLY A 500 18.73 13.80 -8.03
N LEU A 501 17.65 13.19 -7.52
CA LEU A 501 17.71 11.91 -6.84
C LEU A 501 18.22 10.79 -7.76
N THR A 502 17.70 10.72 -8.99
CA THR A 502 18.15 9.73 -9.98
C THR A 502 19.64 9.88 -10.28
N LEU A 503 20.11 11.12 -10.43
CA LEU A 503 21.53 11.43 -10.62
C LEU A 503 22.35 11.05 -9.40
N ILE A 504 21.88 11.33 -8.18
CA ILE A 504 22.55 10.93 -6.94
C ILE A 504 22.67 9.41 -6.85
N LEU A 505 21.59 8.67 -7.14
CA LEU A 505 21.62 7.20 -7.14
C LEU A 505 22.58 6.66 -8.19
N PHE A 506 22.60 7.26 -9.39
CA PHE A 506 23.56 6.91 -10.42
C PHE A 506 25.00 7.17 -9.98
N LEU A 507 25.30 8.36 -9.45
CA LEU A 507 26.63 8.70 -8.93
C LEU A 507 27.02 7.79 -7.76
N LEU A 508 26.07 7.40 -6.92
CA LEU A 508 26.29 6.44 -5.84
C LEU A 508 26.68 5.06 -6.39
N THR A 509 26.04 4.57 -7.46
CA THR A 509 26.46 3.33 -8.13
C THR A 509 27.93 3.40 -8.57
N PHE A 510 28.35 4.51 -9.17
CA PHE A 510 29.74 4.72 -9.57
C PHE A 510 30.69 4.84 -8.38
N LEU A 511 30.29 5.56 -7.33
CA LEU A 511 31.07 5.70 -6.11
C LEU A 511 31.30 4.34 -5.44
N LEU A 512 30.25 3.52 -5.30
CA LEU A 512 30.35 2.19 -4.73
C LEU A 512 31.22 1.26 -5.58
N GLY A 513 31.10 1.33 -6.91
CA GLY A 513 31.97 0.59 -7.84
C GLY A 513 33.45 0.98 -7.70
N TRP A 514 33.73 2.28 -7.62
CA TRP A 514 35.07 2.82 -7.41
C TRP A 514 35.64 2.42 -6.04
N LEU A 515 34.87 2.59 -4.97
CA LEU A 515 35.26 2.15 -3.62
C LEU A 515 35.53 0.64 -3.58
N GLY A 516 34.67 -0.16 -4.22
CA GLY A 516 34.87 -1.61 -4.35
C GLY A 516 36.19 -1.95 -5.03
N SER A 517 36.58 -1.21 -6.07
CA SER A 517 37.86 -1.44 -6.78
C SER A 517 39.11 -1.16 -5.93
N ILE A 518 38.95 -0.42 -4.82
CA ILE A 518 40.02 -0.09 -3.87
C ILE A 518 39.99 -1.05 -2.68
N VAL A 519 38.81 -1.21 -2.07
CA VAL A 519 38.63 -1.94 -0.80
C VAL A 519 38.55 -3.45 -1.01
N GLU A 520 37.88 -3.88 -2.08
CA GLU A 520 37.59 -5.28 -2.40
C GLU A 520 38.18 -5.64 -3.78
N LYS A 521 39.43 -5.22 -4.01
CA LYS A 521 40.09 -5.26 -5.31
C LYS A 521 40.07 -6.66 -5.94
N ASP A 522 40.41 -7.69 -5.17
CA ASP A 522 40.49 -9.07 -5.68
C ASP A 522 39.11 -9.59 -6.10
N PHE A 523 38.06 -9.24 -5.35
CA PHE A 523 36.69 -9.57 -5.72
C PHE A 523 36.27 -8.87 -7.02
N VAL A 524 36.59 -7.58 -7.16
CA VAL A 524 36.24 -6.82 -8.37
C VAL A 524 36.97 -7.36 -9.60
N ILE A 525 38.25 -7.71 -9.48
CA ILE A 525 39.02 -8.34 -10.57
C ILE A 525 38.38 -9.67 -10.95
N TYR A 526 38.15 -10.56 -9.97
CA TYR A 526 37.50 -11.85 -10.19
C TYR A 526 36.12 -11.69 -10.86
N PHE A 527 35.32 -10.73 -10.40
CA PHE A 527 34.02 -10.45 -10.98
C PHE A 527 34.12 -9.99 -12.43
N LEU A 528 35.00 -9.04 -12.74
CA LEU A 528 35.21 -8.57 -14.12
C LEU A 528 35.73 -9.68 -15.05
N ASP A 529 36.64 -10.52 -14.55
CA ASP A 529 37.15 -11.69 -15.27
C ASP A 529 36.03 -12.71 -15.54
N SER A 530 35.12 -12.92 -14.58
CA SER A 530 33.95 -13.79 -14.77
C SER A 530 33.02 -13.29 -15.89
N GLN A 531 33.04 -11.99 -16.17
CA GLN A 531 32.30 -11.35 -17.26
C GLN A 531 33.11 -11.23 -18.55
N GLN A 532 34.39 -11.66 -18.55
CA GLN A 532 35.33 -11.55 -19.68
C GLN A 532 35.48 -10.10 -20.19
N MET A 533 35.48 -9.13 -19.28
CA MET A 533 35.51 -7.71 -19.63
C MET A 533 36.49 -6.93 -18.75
N THR A 534 37.18 -5.96 -19.36
CA THR A 534 37.86 -4.91 -18.58
C THR A 534 36.83 -3.99 -17.92
N ALA A 535 37.23 -3.25 -16.87
CA ALA A 535 36.34 -2.30 -16.19
C ALA A 535 35.73 -1.25 -17.16
N ALA A 536 36.51 -0.75 -18.12
CA ALA A 536 36.03 0.21 -19.11
C ALA A 536 34.99 -0.39 -20.06
N GLN A 537 35.22 -1.61 -20.56
CA GLN A 537 34.26 -2.33 -21.39
C GLN A 537 32.98 -2.63 -20.61
N TYR A 538 33.11 -3.06 -19.36
CA TYR A 538 31.99 -3.35 -18.47
C TYR A 538 31.11 -2.12 -18.24
N ILE A 539 31.71 -0.99 -17.86
CA ILE A 539 30.97 0.27 -17.64
C ILE A 539 30.30 0.74 -18.94
N SER A 540 30.99 0.68 -20.07
CA SER A 540 30.43 1.06 -21.37
C SER A 540 29.22 0.19 -21.75
N ALA A 541 29.37 -1.13 -21.66
CA ALA A 541 28.32 -2.09 -22.03
C ALA A 541 27.09 -2.02 -21.10
N THR A 542 27.31 -1.88 -19.79
CA THR A 542 26.21 -1.72 -18.82
C THR A 542 25.50 -0.38 -18.97
N THR A 543 26.22 0.70 -19.28
CA THR A 543 25.61 2.01 -19.59
C THR A 543 24.76 1.93 -20.85
N LEU A 544 25.25 1.29 -21.92
CA LEU A 544 24.48 1.10 -23.16
C LEU A 544 23.22 0.26 -22.91
N ARG A 545 23.31 -0.81 -22.10
CA ARG A 545 22.15 -1.61 -21.68
C ARG A 545 21.12 -0.80 -20.90
N ARG A 546 21.55 0.10 -20.01
CA ARG A 546 20.64 1.00 -19.29
C ARG A 546 19.91 1.95 -20.25
N LEU A 547 20.59 2.44 -21.29
CA LEU A 547 19.97 3.26 -22.32
C LEU A 547 18.99 2.47 -23.20
N SER A 548 19.30 1.22 -23.55
CA SER A 548 18.37 0.38 -24.31
C SER A 548 17.13 0.00 -23.49
N TYR A 549 17.26 -0.10 -22.16
CA TYR A 549 16.18 -0.45 -21.24
C TYR A 549 15.56 0.78 -20.53
N ILE A 550 15.77 1.99 -21.05
CA ILE A 550 15.39 3.26 -20.42
C ILE A 550 13.90 3.41 -20.10
N GLY A 551 13.03 2.62 -20.74
CA GLY A 551 11.57 2.70 -20.57
C GLY A 551 11.09 2.52 -19.13
N SER A 552 11.80 1.72 -18.31
CA SER A 552 11.48 1.58 -16.88
C SER A 552 11.73 2.87 -16.13
N LEU A 553 12.92 3.48 -16.30
CA LEU A 553 13.27 4.76 -15.69
C LEU A 553 12.31 5.87 -16.12
N LEU A 554 11.95 5.96 -17.41
CA LEU A 554 10.98 6.94 -17.89
C LEU A 554 9.61 6.77 -17.24
N THR A 555 9.15 5.52 -17.07
CA THR A 555 7.87 5.22 -16.41
C THR A 555 7.90 5.64 -14.94
N LEU A 556 8.99 5.33 -14.22
CA LEU A 556 9.16 5.71 -12.82
C LEU A 556 9.27 7.22 -12.64
N LEU A 557 9.98 7.93 -13.52
CA LEU A 557 10.03 9.39 -13.53
C LEU A 557 8.67 10.01 -13.88
N ALA A 558 7.90 9.40 -14.78
CA ALA A 558 6.55 9.81 -15.11
C ALA A 558 5.56 9.65 -13.93
N ALA A 559 5.88 8.80 -12.95
CA ALA A 559 5.14 8.73 -11.68
C ALA A 559 5.70 9.70 -10.63
N LEU A 560 7.02 9.74 -10.45
CA LEU A 560 7.69 10.48 -9.38
C LEU A 560 7.63 12.01 -9.57
N ILE A 561 7.83 12.50 -10.79
CA ILE A 561 7.81 13.93 -11.10
C ILE A 561 6.45 14.54 -10.75
N PRO A 562 5.32 14.05 -11.29
CA PRO A 562 4.01 14.60 -10.92
C PRO A 562 3.68 14.34 -9.45
N SER A 563 4.06 13.18 -8.86
CA SER A 563 3.75 12.91 -7.46
C SER A 563 4.37 13.96 -6.53
N LEU A 564 5.66 14.27 -6.72
CA LEU A 564 6.36 15.30 -5.96
C LEU A 564 5.86 16.71 -6.32
N SER A 565 5.55 16.97 -7.59
CA SER A 565 5.05 18.29 -8.03
C SER A 565 3.71 18.65 -7.37
N PHE A 566 2.83 17.66 -7.21
CA PHE A 566 1.54 17.82 -6.52
C PHE A 566 1.69 17.81 -5.00
N LEU A 567 2.61 17.00 -4.45
CA LEU A 567 2.85 16.92 -3.01
C LEU A 567 3.42 18.23 -2.43
N PHE A 568 4.32 18.88 -3.18
CA PHE A 568 4.89 20.18 -2.84
C PHE A 568 4.22 21.34 -3.59
N ALA A 569 2.92 21.21 -3.87
CA ALA A 569 2.14 22.28 -4.48
C ALA A 569 2.26 23.59 -3.68
N ASN A 570 2.33 24.72 -4.38
CA ASN A 570 2.46 26.03 -3.75
C ASN A 570 1.18 26.32 -2.95
N PRO A 571 1.29 26.68 -1.65
CA PRO A 571 0.12 27.05 -0.86
C PRO A 571 -0.65 28.16 -1.60
N GLN A 572 -1.95 27.99 -1.81
CA GLN A 572 -2.76 29.13 -2.22
C GLN A 572 -2.80 30.11 -1.04
N PRO A 573 -2.56 31.41 -1.27
CA PRO A 573 -2.69 32.40 -0.22
C PRO A 573 -4.12 32.33 0.33
N PRO A 574 -4.31 32.34 1.67
CA PRO A 574 -5.64 32.31 2.24
C PRO A 574 -6.42 33.51 1.73
N THR A 575 -7.59 33.25 1.15
CA THR A 575 -8.49 34.31 0.66
C THR A 575 -9.09 35.13 1.79
N ASP A 576 -9.08 34.61 3.02
CA ASP A 576 -9.52 35.30 4.24
C ASP A 576 -8.60 35.02 5.43
N SER A 577 -8.26 36.07 6.19
CA SER A 577 -7.40 36.05 7.38
C SER A 577 -8.00 35.29 8.59
N SER A 578 -9.25 34.82 8.49
CA SER A 578 -9.94 34.02 9.50
C SER A 578 -9.93 32.52 9.22
N SER A 579 -9.29 32.08 8.13
CA SER A 579 -9.22 30.65 7.79
C SER A 579 -8.22 29.92 8.71
N PRO A 580 -8.59 28.77 9.30
CA PRO A 580 -7.69 28.00 10.15
C PRO A 580 -6.47 27.50 9.36
N ALA A 581 -5.40 27.15 10.07
CA ALA A 581 -4.12 26.64 9.57
C ALA A 581 -4.23 25.78 8.29
N PHE A 582 -3.27 25.93 7.38
CA PHE A 582 -3.16 25.24 6.09
C PHE A 582 -3.41 23.72 6.25
N ARG A 583 -4.53 23.20 5.73
CA ARG A 583 -4.85 21.76 5.82
C ARG A 583 -4.47 21.05 4.53
N LEU A 584 -3.62 20.03 4.65
CA LEU A 584 -3.27 19.17 3.51
C LEU A 584 -4.47 18.29 3.11
N PRO A 585 -4.78 18.17 1.81
CA PRO A 585 -5.85 17.30 1.34
C PRO A 585 -5.46 15.81 1.49
N PRO A 586 -6.43 14.89 1.57
CA PRO A 586 -6.15 13.44 1.63
C PRO A 586 -5.32 12.92 0.44
N SER A 587 -5.44 13.57 -0.72
CA SER A 587 -4.61 13.27 -1.90
C SER A 587 -3.12 13.44 -1.64
N ALA A 588 -2.70 14.34 -0.75
CA ALA A 588 -1.29 14.50 -0.39
C ALA A 588 -0.72 13.26 0.33
N PHE A 589 -1.49 12.62 1.21
CA PHE A 589 -1.07 11.36 1.81
C PHE A 589 -0.96 10.24 0.76
N VAL A 590 -1.89 10.18 -0.20
CA VAL A 590 -1.84 9.19 -1.29
C VAL A 590 -0.64 9.44 -2.21
N LEU A 591 -0.30 10.70 -2.49
CA LEU A 591 0.91 11.08 -3.23
C LEU A 591 2.19 10.71 -2.47
N LEU A 592 2.18 10.75 -1.14
CA LEU A 592 3.27 10.26 -0.30
C LEU A 592 3.44 8.72 -0.43
N LEU A 593 2.34 7.96 -0.39
CA LEU A 593 2.37 6.51 -0.65
C LEU A 593 2.91 6.19 -2.05
N LEU A 594 2.44 6.91 -3.07
CA LEU A 594 2.90 6.76 -4.46
C LEU A 594 4.40 7.09 -4.60
N THR A 595 4.84 8.19 -3.99
CA THR A 595 6.23 8.62 -4.00
C THR A 595 7.11 7.55 -3.36
N LEU A 596 6.79 7.10 -2.14
CA LEU A 596 7.54 6.07 -1.44
C LEU A 596 7.58 4.75 -2.22
N GLY A 597 6.44 4.29 -2.76
CA GLY A 597 6.41 3.10 -3.62
C GLY A 597 7.27 3.24 -4.87
N THR A 598 7.30 4.43 -5.50
CA THR A 598 8.15 4.69 -6.67
C THR A 598 9.63 4.65 -6.31
N LEU A 599 10.01 5.16 -5.14
CA LEU A 599 11.39 5.09 -4.65
C LEU A 599 11.85 3.65 -4.39
N LEU A 600 10.96 2.80 -3.88
CA LEU A 600 11.23 1.38 -3.65
C LEU A 600 11.44 0.60 -4.96
N VAL A 601 10.72 0.95 -6.02
CA VAL A 601 10.93 0.35 -7.35
C VAL A 601 12.16 0.93 -8.04
N LEU A 602 12.50 2.20 -7.80
CA LEU A 602 13.64 2.89 -8.40
C LEU A 602 14.99 2.49 -7.78
N ALA A 603 15.06 2.30 -6.46
CA ALA A 603 16.32 2.04 -5.77
C ALA A 603 17.07 0.78 -6.27
N PRO A 604 16.40 -0.38 -6.48
CA PRO A 604 17.03 -1.60 -7.00
C PRO A 604 17.60 -1.46 -8.42
N GLU A 605 17.25 -0.40 -9.16
CA GLU A 605 17.82 -0.10 -10.49
C GLU A 605 19.26 0.44 -10.41
N PHE A 606 19.70 0.87 -9.22
CA PHE A 606 21.00 1.53 -9.00
C PHE A 606 21.83 0.86 -7.90
N VAL A 607 21.19 0.36 -6.84
CA VAL A 607 21.87 -0.28 -5.71
C VAL A 607 21.04 -1.44 -5.17
N TYR A 608 21.69 -2.44 -4.60
CA TYR A 608 21.02 -3.56 -3.94
C TYR A 608 21.80 -3.98 -2.69
N LEU A 609 21.14 -4.69 -1.77
CA LEU A 609 21.81 -5.21 -0.58
C LEU A 609 22.51 -6.52 -0.90
N ARG A 610 23.74 -6.67 -0.40
CA ARG A 610 24.51 -7.91 -0.49
C ARG A 610 23.81 -9.01 0.31
N ASP A 611 23.60 -10.15 -0.32
CA ASP A 611 23.11 -11.37 0.32
C ASP A 611 23.83 -12.60 -0.28
N GLN A 612 23.34 -13.80 0.04
CA GLN A 612 23.94 -15.07 -0.41
C GLN A 612 23.82 -15.32 -1.92
N PHE A 613 22.92 -14.64 -2.63
CA PHE A 613 22.71 -14.84 -4.07
C PHE A 613 23.68 -14.02 -4.91
N GLY A 614 24.18 -12.90 -4.39
CA GLY A 614 25.19 -12.07 -5.05
C GLY A 614 24.64 -11.11 -6.13
N TYR A 615 23.32 -11.04 -6.31
CA TYR A 615 22.64 -10.11 -7.22
C TYR A 615 21.31 -9.64 -6.58
N ARG A 616 20.58 -8.76 -7.25
CA ARG A 616 19.50 -7.95 -6.65
C ARG A 616 18.21 -8.68 -6.25
N ILE A 617 18.15 -10.01 -6.35
CA ILE A 617 16.92 -10.82 -6.20
C ILE A 617 16.10 -10.48 -4.96
N ASN A 618 16.69 -10.55 -3.76
CA ASN A 618 15.94 -10.27 -2.53
C ASN A 618 15.60 -8.78 -2.39
N THR A 619 16.47 -7.89 -2.88
CA THR A 619 16.18 -6.45 -2.81
C THR A 619 14.96 -6.12 -3.67
N VAL A 620 14.89 -6.65 -4.90
CA VAL A 620 13.72 -6.50 -5.77
C VAL A 620 12.51 -7.11 -5.10
N PHE A 621 12.58 -8.36 -4.66
CA PHE A 621 11.46 -9.05 -4.01
C PHE A 621 10.88 -8.26 -2.84
N LYS A 622 11.70 -7.90 -1.85
CA LYS A 622 11.24 -7.25 -0.62
C LYS A 622 10.68 -5.85 -0.91
N PHE A 623 11.32 -5.08 -1.80
CA PHE A 623 10.86 -3.73 -2.12
C PHE A 623 9.62 -3.73 -3.02
N TYR A 624 9.54 -4.63 -4.00
CA TYR A 624 8.39 -4.74 -4.89
C TYR A 624 7.15 -5.17 -4.12
N TYR A 625 7.27 -6.11 -3.18
CA TYR A 625 6.13 -6.51 -2.36
C TYR A 625 5.52 -5.33 -1.58
N GLN A 626 6.38 -4.50 -0.98
CA GLN A 626 5.96 -3.30 -0.25
C GLN A 626 5.41 -2.22 -1.19
N ALA A 627 6.05 -1.98 -2.33
CA ALA A 627 5.57 -1.05 -3.34
C ALA A 627 4.18 -1.44 -3.86
N TRP A 628 3.90 -2.74 -4.03
CA TRP A 628 2.57 -3.24 -4.39
C TRP A 628 1.51 -2.85 -3.38
N MET A 629 1.80 -2.97 -2.08
CA MET A 629 0.86 -2.56 -1.04
C MET A 629 0.55 -1.06 -1.12
N LEU A 630 1.58 -0.22 -1.26
CA LEU A 630 1.43 1.24 -1.33
C LEU A 630 0.68 1.69 -2.61
N TRP A 631 1.06 1.13 -3.76
CA TRP A 631 0.44 1.44 -5.04
C TRP A 631 -0.96 0.88 -5.18
N SER A 632 -1.30 -0.25 -4.53
CA SER A 632 -2.67 -0.77 -4.48
C SER A 632 -3.62 0.23 -3.80
N LEU A 633 -3.20 0.84 -2.69
CA LEU A 633 -3.98 1.88 -2.02
C LEU A 633 -4.11 3.15 -2.87
N ALA A 634 -3.04 3.55 -3.56
CA ALA A 634 -3.06 4.69 -4.46
C ALA A 634 -3.95 4.47 -5.70
N ALA A 635 -3.85 3.30 -6.33
CA ALA A 635 -4.69 2.87 -7.45
C ALA A 635 -6.16 2.81 -7.05
N ALA A 636 -6.47 2.25 -5.87
CA ALA A 636 -7.82 2.17 -5.35
C ALA A 636 -8.42 3.56 -5.08
N PHE A 637 -7.65 4.46 -4.44
CA PHE A 637 -8.07 5.84 -4.23
C PHE A 637 -8.29 6.59 -5.55
N GLY A 638 -7.33 6.50 -6.47
CA GLY A 638 -7.42 7.13 -7.79
C GLY A 638 -8.64 6.64 -8.57
N THR A 639 -8.89 5.33 -8.57
CA THR A 639 -10.07 4.72 -9.20
C THR A 639 -11.37 5.21 -8.56
N ALA A 640 -11.46 5.25 -7.23
CA ALA A 640 -12.64 5.75 -6.52
C ALA A 640 -12.95 7.21 -6.87
N VAL A 641 -11.91 8.06 -6.92
CA VAL A 641 -12.05 9.47 -7.30
C VAL A 641 -12.51 9.63 -8.75
N LEU A 642 -11.90 8.89 -9.68
CA LEU A 642 -12.25 8.93 -11.10
C LEU A 642 -13.69 8.45 -11.36
N LEU A 643 -14.09 7.32 -10.75
CA LEU A 643 -15.46 6.79 -10.88
C LEU A 643 -16.49 7.79 -10.35
N LYS A 644 -16.24 8.39 -9.18
CA LYS A 644 -17.14 9.40 -8.59
C LYS A 644 -17.33 10.63 -9.49
N LYS A 645 -16.29 11.03 -10.23
CA LYS A 645 -16.36 12.18 -11.15
C LYS A 645 -17.08 11.83 -12.44
N ILE A 646 -16.88 10.62 -12.98
CA ILE A 646 -17.59 10.14 -14.17
C ILE A 646 -19.10 10.04 -13.93
N THR A 647 -19.51 9.55 -12.75
CA THR A 647 -20.93 9.42 -12.40
C THR A 647 -21.62 10.77 -12.20
N ARG A 648 -21.00 11.71 -11.47
CA ARG A 648 -21.53 13.08 -11.30
C ARG A 648 -21.61 13.87 -12.63
N GLY A 649 -20.65 13.68 -13.53
CA GLY A 649 -20.66 14.31 -14.85
C GLY A 649 -21.82 13.84 -15.74
N HIS A 650 -22.31 12.62 -15.54
CA HIS A 650 -23.51 12.13 -16.23
C HIS A 650 -24.79 12.75 -15.68
N GLU A 651 -24.95 12.85 -14.36
CA GLU A 651 -26.16 13.42 -13.74
C GLU A 651 -26.41 14.89 -14.16
N HIS A 652 -25.35 15.71 -14.22
CA HIS A 652 -25.45 17.10 -14.67
C HIS A 652 -25.85 17.23 -16.15
N ARG A 653 -25.42 16.29 -17.00
CA ARG A 653 -25.72 16.30 -18.45
C ARG A 653 -27.15 15.89 -18.77
N PHE A 654 -27.81 15.15 -17.87
CA PHE A 654 -29.22 14.77 -18.01
C PHE A 654 -30.19 15.81 -17.41
N GLN A 655 -29.75 16.61 -16.44
CA GLN A 655 -30.58 17.68 -15.86
C GLN A 655 -30.59 18.97 -16.70
N HIS A 656 -29.54 19.22 -17.49
CA HIS A 656 -29.50 20.31 -18.46
C HIS A 656 -29.12 19.78 -19.85
N PRO A 657 -30.11 19.34 -20.66
CA PRO A 657 -29.85 18.98 -22.05
C PRO A 657 -29.70 20.26 -22.87
N ASP A 658 -28.52 20.87 -22.82
CA ASP A 658 -28.13 21.85 -23.84
C ASP A 658 -27.94 21.12 -25.17
N LEU A 659 -29.05 20.96 -25.89
CA LEU A 659 -29.08 20.59 -27.30
C LEU A 659 -28.67 21.81 -28.14
N PRO A 660 -27.62 21.73 -28.97
CA PRO A 660 -27.62 22.49 -30.20
C PRO A 660 -28.59 21.81 -31.16
N ARG A 661 -29.85 22.26 -31.20
CA ARG A 661 -30.78 21.92 -32.30
C ARG A 661 -30.30 22.61 -33.57
N TYR A 662 -29.36 22.00 -34.27
CA TYR A 662 -29.08 22.29 -35.67
C TYR A 662 -29.48 21.08 -36.52
N PHE A 663 -30.25 21.37 -37.57
CA PHE A 663 -30.71 20.49 -38.66
C PHE A 663 -31.83 19.47 -38.34
N PHE A 664 -33.07 19.86 -38.65
CA PHE A 664 -33.90 19.31 -39.74
C PHE A 664 -35.27 20.03 -39.73
N ARG A 665 -35.49 20.96 -40.67
CA ARG A 665 -36.83 21.41 -41.07
C ARG A 665 -37.01 21.03 -42.53
N PRO A 666 -38.00 20.20 -42.91
CA PRO A 666 -38.37 20.07 -44.30
C PRO A 666 -39.16 21.32 -44.74
N ALA A 667 -38.83 21.81 -45.93
CA ALA A 667 -39.49 22.93 -46.56
C ALA A 667 -40.95 22.57 -46.91
N VAL A 668 -41.90 23.40 -46.45
CA VAL A 668 -43.25 23.47 -47.01
C VAL A 668 -43.58 24.95 -47.20
N PRO A 669 -43.83 25.43 -48.43
CA PRO A 669 -44.25 26.80 -48.66
C PRO A 669 -45.76 26.90 -48.43
N ARG A 670 -46.21 27.78 -47.53
CA ARG A 670 -47.61 28.20 -47.48
C ARG A 670 -47.74 29.61 -48.07
N LEU A 671 -48.54 29.66 -49.13
CA LEU A 671 -48.99 30.82 -49.85
C LEU A 671 -49.79 31.78 -48.93
N ARG A 672 -49.68 33.07 -49.24
CA ARG A 672 -50.57 34.15 -48.78
C ARG A 672 -51.98 33.95 -49.33
N SER A 673 -52.97 34.26 -48.50
CA SER A 673 -54.26 34.82 -48.94
C SER A 673 -54.87 35.63 -47.80
N ASP A 674 -54.88 36.94 -48.00
CA ASP A 674 -55.87 37.97 -47.71
C ASP A 674 -56.97 37.80 -46.63
N ASP A 675 -57.14 38.93 -45.94
CA ASP A 675 -58.38 39.65 -45.62
C ASP A 675 -59.16 39.44 -44.30
N GLN A 676 -59.51 40.62 -43.75
CA GLN A 676 -60.69 40.99 -42.96
C GLN A 676 -60.85 40.47 -41.52
N ASP A 677 -60.64 41.38 -40.55
CA ASP A 677 -61.73 42.04 -39.80
C ASP A 677 -61.20 42.79 -38.55
N GLN A 678 -61.25 44.13 -38.57
CA GLN A 678 -62.07 45.00 -37.72
C GLN A 678 -61.94 44.77 -36.20
N GLN A 679 -61.26 45.69 -35.50
CA GLN A 679 -61.90 46.80 -34.78
C GLN A 679 -62.77 46.36 -33.59
N LEU A 680 -62.27 46.55 -32.37
CA LEU A 680 -62.96 47.14 -31.21
C LEU A 680 -61.91 47.16 -30.07
N GLN A 681 -61.46 48.35 -29.64
CA GLN A 681 -61.82 48.93 -28.31
C GLN A 681 -61.19 48.16 -27.14
N THR A 682 -60.38 48.70 -26.22
CA THR A 682 -60.37 50.01 -25.53
C THR A 682 -59.06 50.02 -24.70
N ALA A 683 -58.11 50.94 -24.89
CA ALA A 683 -58.03 52.26 -24.27
C ALA A 683 -57.80 52.30 -22.73
N LEU A 684 -56.70 52.98 -22.40
CA LEU A 684 -56.51 53.93 -21.28
C LEU A 684 -56.17 53.42 -19.86
N ARG A 685 -54.91 53.69 -19.45
CA ARG A 685 -54.47 54.56 -18.32
C ARG A 685 -53.05 54.11 -17.89
N LEU A 686 -51.98 54.90 -18.09
CA LEU A 686 -51.44 55.97 -17.20
C LEU A 686 -51.35 55.47 -15.74
N HIS A 687 -50.22 55.43 -15.01
CA HIS A 687 -49.08 56.36 -14.88
C HIS A 687 -47.97 55.69 -13.99
N PRO A 688 -46.81 56.32 -13.64
CA PRO A 688 -45.51 55.65 -13.68
C PRO A 688 -44.63 55.83 -12.41
N GLN A 689 -43.38 55.37 -12.50
CA GLN A 689 -42.17 55.82 -11.76
C GLN A 689 -42.06 55.53 -10.24
N ARG A 690 -40.92 54.91 -9.85
CA ARG A 690 -39.83 55.60 -9.14
C ARG A 690 -38.53 54.78 -9.10
N LEU A 691 -37.43 55.50 -9.33
CA LEU A 691 -36.04 55.07 -9.31
C LEU A 691 -35.42 55.19 -7.89
N ARG A 692 -34.50 54.26 -7.59
CA ARG A 692 -33.32 54.20 -6.70
C ARG A 692 -32.69 55.53 -6.16
N PRO A 693 -31.63 55.53 -5.30
CA PRO A 693 -31.29 54.69 -4.12
C PRO A 693 -30.55 55.44 -2.95
N SER A 694 -30.32 54.72 -1.83
CA SER A 694 -29.11 54.78 -0.92
C SER A 694 -28.88 55.99 0.03
N PRO A 695 -27.96 55.93 1.02
CA PRO A 695 -28.16 55.34 2.36
C PRO A 695 -27.72 56.28 3.52
N THR A 696 -27.93 55.89 4.79
CA THR A 696 -26.96 55.92 5.92
C THR A 696 -27.59 56.12 7.32
N ARG A 697 -26.92 55.48 8.30
CA ARG A 697 -26.84 55.74 9.77
C ARG A 697 -27.86 55.10 10.74
N ARG A 698 -27.32 54.08 11.45
CA ARG A 698 -27.44 53.71 12.89
C ARG A 698 -27.57 54.91 13.87
N PRO A 699 -27.72 54.71 15.20
CA PRO A 699 -28.39 53.63 15.98
C PRO A 699 -29.24 54.17 17.16
N ARG A 700 -30.06 53.31 17.77
CA ARG A 700 -30.07 53.02 19.21
C ARG A 700 -30.82 51.73 19.47
#